data_AF-A0AAE3LEW9-F1
#
_entry.id   AF-A0AAE3LEW9-F1
#
_cell.length_a   1.000
_cell.length_b   1.000
_cell.length_c   1.000
_cell.angle_alpha   90.00
_cell.angle_beta   90.00
_cell.angle_gamma   90.00
#
_symmetry.space_group_name_H-M   'P 1'
#
loop_
_entity.id
_entity.type
_entity.pdbx_description
1 polymer ?
#
loop_
_entity_poly.entity_id
_entity_poly.type
_entity_poly.pdbx_seq_one_letter_code
_entity_poly.pdbx_strand_id
1 'polypeptide(L)'
;MSGRTAGTTARSVAASLGVESLLDPILPGGEPPACTCTTTVADGTLRVDASDCSGDLAASPACRRTVIETMVDRSVTELSVRDRGLKYGYSDRAVDLLAAGARFVDLLGDRHDRLSETAVTDPLSVADELRDRVDPIANIASRSGLLDAAGRIDDYEAVLSPTVGLSVGHYFLDRRVSDRASLRDVTSLETGSRARVYDRPEGVPLYALDLVDTDLDAEQRQLVLEGYEAIAKGLVDGQRLASEAIKYVADGSVDPRVTAVLEKHTSGYGILEDFFADPRVTDVYVTSPVTTNPVRVVVDGELLSSNVYVTRSGGGALASRVRKTSGRAFSRASPTIDATASLNNGTGIRIAGVTDPVADGAAFAFRERAEDAFTLPALIANGTLTAEAAAFLSVAVERNAATLIAGTRGAGKTTLLGTLMYELAPGTRTVVIEDTPELPVEQLQRVDRDVQALRTGTGDGPEITVVDALRTALRLGDGALVVGEIRGEEAQVLYEAMRVGANANAVLGTIHGDGAADVYERVVSDLDVPPSSFSATDLVVTVQAYQTPDGRTRRLSRIEEVVEENGELRFEPLYEPIGDEATSTDRIGRGESRLVGQLAKPTEEYADLVALVDARRQSLADLAADGTTDPREVAVAYGNRGTGQPANRPTAVGDPW
;
A
#
# COMPACT_ATOMS: atom_id res chain seq x y z
N MET A 1 56.23 45.71 46.51
CA MET A 1 56.86 46.06 45.22
C MET A 1 55.94 45.60 44.10
N SER A 2 55.59 46.53 43.24
CA SER A 2 54.72 46.36 42.07
C SER A 2 55.38 45.49 41.01
N GLY A 3 54.66 44.48 40.50
CA GLY A 3 54.96 43.80 39.24
C GLY A 3 53.71 43.82 38.36
N ARG A 4 53.60 44.81 37.47
CA ARG A 4 52.60 44.86 36.40
C ARG A 4 53.08 43.99 35.25
N THR A 5 52.32 42.95 34.90
CA THR A 5 52.37 42.32 33.57
C THR A 5 51.12 42.75 32.81
N ALA A 6 51.31 43.58 31.80
CA ALA A 6 50.25 43.98 30.88
C ALA A 6 49.94 42.81 29.94
N GLY A 7 48.77 42.19 30.11
CA GLY A 7 48.23 41.20 29.18
C GLY A 7 47.53 41.91 28.03
N THR A 8 48.13 41.87 26.86
CA THR A 8 47.57 42.35 25.59
C THR A 8 46.30 41.54 25.27
N THR A 9 45.13 42.17 25.31
CA THR A 9 43.85 41.50 24.98
C THR A 9 43.79 41.13 23.50
N ALA A 10 43.12 40.03 23.14
CA ALA A 10 42.96 39.58 21.75
C ALA A 10 42.46 40.69 20.80
N ARG A 11 41.67 41.63 21.31
CA ARG A 11 41.19 42.82 20.58
C ARG A 11 42.31 43.76 20.12
N SER A 12 43.36 43.95 20.94
CA SER A 12 44.48 44.82 20.55
C SER A 12 45.45 44.15 19.57
N VAL A 13 45.47 42.82 19.53
CA VAL A 13 46.19 42.05 18.51
C VAL A 13 45.42 42.08 17.18
N ALA A 14 44.11 41.89 17.20
CA ALA A 14 43.25 41.95 16.01
C ALA A 14 43.21 43.34 15.37
N ALA A 15 43.16 44.41 16.18
CA ALA A 15 43.23 45.80 15.72
C ALA A 15 44.58 46.14 15.06
N SER A 16 45.69 45.54 15.53
CA SER A 16 47.01 45.73 14.91
C SER A 16 47.17 45.00 13.57
N LEU A 17 46.27 44.06 13.25
CA LEU A 17 46.32 43.22 12.06
C LEU A 17 45.17 43.50 11.07
N GLY A 18 44.25 44.41 11.38
CA GLY A 18 43.16 44.81 10.48
C GLY A 18 42.12 43.71 10.19
N VAL A 19 41.99 42.71 11.07
CA VAL A 19 41.12 41.53 10.91
C VAL A 19 39.98 41.50 11.93
N GLU A 20 39.51 42.67 12.34
CA GLU A 20 38.47 42.82 13.36
C GLU A 20 37.13 42.17 12.96
N SER A 21 36.84 42.09 11.65
CA SER A 21 35.64 41.45 11.09
C SER A 21 35.57 39.93 11.27
N LEU A 22 36.67 39.27 11.67
CA LEU A 22 36.69 37.83 11.92
C LEU A 22 36.30 37.47 13.37
N LEU A 23 36.12 38.45 14.26
CA LEU A 23 35.78 38.22 15.68
C LEU A 23 34.28 38.37 15.99
N ASP A 24 33.48 38.88 15.05
CA ASP A 24 32.04 39.11 15.27
C ASP A 24 31.19 37.85 15.52
N PRO A 25 31.51 36.61 15.05
CA PRO A 25 30.62 35.48 15.31
C PRO A 25 30.76 34.84 16.70
N ILE A 26 31.73 35.24 17.53
CA ILE A 26 32.12 34.48 18.74
C ILE A 26 31.65 35.13 20.06
N LEU A 27 30.96 36.27 20.02
CA LEU A 27 30.42 36.92 21.23
C LEU A 27 28.91 36.65 21.39
N PRO A 28 28.44 36.19 22.56
CA PRO A 28 27.00 36.04 22.81
C PRO A 28 26.38 37.43 23.00
N GLY A 29 25.59 37.86 22.02
CA GLY A 29 24.88 39.15 22.05
C GLY A 29 24.66 39.85 20.70
N GLY A 30 25.08 39.27 19.57
CA GLY A 30 24.71 39.78 18.24
C GLY A 30 23.24 39.51 17.92
N GLU A 31 22.52 40.51 17.39
CA GLU A 31 21.21 40.28 16.76
C GLU A 31 21.35 39.15 15.73
N PRO A 32 20.41 38.18 15.68
CA PRO A 32 20.43 37.15 14.65
C PRO A 32 20.46 37.81 13.26
N PRO A 33 21.17 37.23 12.27
CA PRO A 33 21.24 37.80 10.94
C PRO A 33 19.83 38.06 10.41
N ALA A 34 19.63 39.24 9.80
CA ALA A 34 18.34 39.61 9.24
C ALA A 34 17.89 38.56 8.22
N CYS A 35 16.73 37.95 8.47
CA CYS A 35 16.13 36.94 7.60
C CYS A 35 16.08 37.45 6.15
N THR A 36 16.76 36.73 5.24
CA THR A 36 16.85 37.07 3.81
C THR A 36 16.30 35.91 2.98
N CYS A 37 15.17 36.14 2.30
CA CYS A 37 14.56 35.13 1.43
C CYS A 37 14.92 35.45 -0.02
N THR A 38 15.24 34.44 -0.84
CA THR A 38 15.54 34.63 -2.27
C THR A 38 14.43 34.03 -3.12
N THR A 39 14.21 34.59 -4.30
CA THR A 39 13.05 34.21 -5.13
C THR A 39 13.42 33.90 -6.56
N THR A 40 12.80 32.87 -7.11
CA THR A 40 12.83 32.54 -8.53
C THR A 40 11.41 32.41 -9.06
N VAL A 41 11.11 33.01 -10.21
CA VAL A 41 9.83 32.87 -10.91
C VAL A 41 10.04 32.11 -12.21
N ALA A 42 9.31 31.01 -12.40
CA ALA A 42 9.31 30.24 -13.65
C ALA A 42 7.91 29.64 -13.88
N ASP A 43 7.39 29.75 -15.11
CA ASP A 43 6.12 29.17 -15.53
C ASP A 43 4.92 29.49 -14.60
N GLY A 44 4.85 30.74 -14.12
CA GLY A 44 3.80 31.19 -13.19
C GLY A 44 3.96 30.67 -11.74
N THR A 45 5.01 29.92 -11.44
CA THR A 45 5.34 29.48 -10.08
C THR A 45 6.39 30.38 -9.46
N LEU A 46 6.08 30.97 -8.29
CA LEU A 46 7.05 31.66 -7.44
C LEU A 46 7.64 30.67 -6.43
N ARG A 47 8.96 30.47 -6.50
CA ARG A 47 9.71 29.66 -5.54
C ARG A 47 10.52 30.58 -4.64
N VAL A 48 10.39 30.38 -3.34
CA VAL A 48 11.11 31.14 -2.31
C VAL A 48 12.06 30.21 -1.59
N ASP A 49 13.33 30.58 -1.52
CA ASP A 49 14.29 29.95 -0.63
C ASP A 49 14.38 30.79 0.65
N ALA A 50 13.98 30.19 1.76
CA ALA A 50 13.92 30.76 3.09
C ALA A 50 14.82 29.97 4.05
N SER A 51 15.90 29.36 3.56
CA SER A 51 16.80 28.51 4.37
C SER A 51 17.48 29.24 5.54
N ASP A 52 17.58 30.58 5.47
CA ASP A 52 18.07 31.45 6.56
C ASP A 52 16.93 32.00 7.45
N CYS A 53 15.72 31.50 7.27
CA CYS A 53 14.48 32.02 7.84
C CYS A 53 13.53 30.91 8.31
N SER A 54 12.36 31.29 8.83
CA SER A 54 11.21 30.39 8.87
C SER A 54 10.58 30.31 7.47
N GLY A 55 10.41 29.11 6.93
CA GLY A 55 9.72 28.89 5.65
C GLY A 55 8.19 29.06 5.70
N ASP A 56 7.63 29.21 6.90
CA ASP A 56 6.22 29.53 7.11
C ASP A 56 5.98 31.05 6.94
N LEU A 57 5.27 31.41 5.87
CA LEU A 57 4.91 32.78 5.56
C LEU A 57 3.95 33.35 6.58
N ALA A 58 3.16 32.58 7.32
CA ALA A 58 2.34 33.12 8.41
C ALA A 58 3.23 33.67 9.55
N ALA A 59 4.35 33.00 9.82
CA ALA A 59 5.30 33.38 10.87
C ALA A 59 6.42 34.33 10.42
N SER A 60 6.60 34.55 9.10
CA SER A 60 7.74 35.29 8.54
C SER A 60 7.33 36.55 7.75
N PRO A 61 7.17 37.72 8.41
CA PRO A 61 6.90 38.99 7.73
C PRO A 61 7.97 39.36 6.70
N ALA A 62 9.24 39.02 6.95
CA ALA A 62 10.35 39.29 6.05
C ALA A 62 10.21 38.51 4.73
N CYS A 63 9.90 37.20 4.78
CA CYS A 63 9.65 36.46 3.54
C CYS A 63 8.37 36.91 2.84
N ARG A 64 7.31 37.29 3.58
CA ARG A 64 6.10 37.87 2.96
C ARG A 64 6.42 39.12 2.17
N ARG A 65 7.26 40.02 2.71
CA ARG A 65 7.75 41.20 2.00
C ARG A 65 8.41 40.83 0.69
N THR A 66 9.41 39.95 0.74
CA THR A 66 10.11 39.51 -0.48
C THR A 66 9.16 38.91 -1.50
N VAL A 67 8.19 38.09 -1.06
CA VAL A 67 7.18 37.48 -1.94
C VAL A 67 6.32 38.55 -2.61
N ILE A 68 5.74 39.47 -1.83
CA ILE A 68 4.83 40.52 -2.35
C ILE A 68 5.59 41.46 -3.29
N GLU A 69 6.79 41.91 -2.91
CA GLU A 69 7.65 42.74 -3.76
C GLU A 69 8.02 42.03 -5.06
N THR A 70 8.25 40.71 -5.02
CA THR A 70 8.54 39.92 -6.23
C THR A 70 7.32 39.75 -7.12
N MET A 71 6.11 39.72 -6.54
CA MET A 71 4.85 39.61 -7.28
C MET A 71 4.45 40.93 -7.97
N VAL A 72 5.06 42.07 -7.62
CA VAL A 72 4.84 43.33 -8.34
C VAL A 72 5.16 43.14 -9.82
N ASP A 73 4.21 43.52 -10.69
CA ASP A 73 4.27 43.33 -12.15
C ASP A 73 4.44 41.88 -12.65
N ARG A 74 4.18 40.88 -11.81
CA ARG A 74 4.29 39.46 -12.19
C ARG A 74 3.00 38.70 -11.91
N SER A 75 2.59 37.86 -12.86
CA SER A 75 1.50 36.92 -12.66
C SER A 75 2.02 35.63 -12.02
N VAL A 76 1.60 35.36 -10.79
CA VAL A 76 1.94 34.14 -10.06
C VAL A 76 0.65 33.37 -9.77
N THR A 77 0.65 32.08 -10.09
CA THR A 77 -0.47 31.16 -9.88
C THR A 77 -0.16 30.08 -8.84
N GLU A 78 1.12 29.83 -8.56
CA GLU A 78 1.55 28.86 -7.55
C GLU A 78 2.68 29.46 -6.70
N LEU A 79 2.64 29.27 -5.38
CA LEU A 79 3.65 29.72 -4.45
C LEU A 79 4.18 28.55 -3.63
N SER A 80 5.50 28.38 -3.63
CA SER A 80 6.16 27.42 -2.77
C SER A 80 7.38 28.02 -2.09
N VAL A 81 7.51 27.74 -0.80
CA VAL A 81 8.64 28.17 0.02
C VAL A 81 9.44 26.94 0.45
N ARG A 82 10.76 27.05 0.49
CA ARG A 82 11.65 26.00 1.00
C ARG A 82 12.42 26.52 2.20
N ASP A 83 12.59 25.68 3.22
CA ASP A 83 13.44 25.96 4.38
C ASP A 83 14.09 24.66 4.84
N ARG A 84 15.42 24.58 4.70
CA ARG A 84 16.28 23.49 5.22
C ARG A 84 15.68 22.09 5.00
N GLY A 85 15.26 21.84 3.76
CA GLY A 85 14.69 20.56 3.33
C GLY A 85 13.19 20.38 3.50
N LEU A 86 12.47 21.30 4.13
CA LEU A 86 11.01 21.36 4.05
C LEU A 86 10.56 22.18 2.85
N LYS A 87 9.42 21.79 2.28
CA LYS A 87 8.70 22.52 1.26
C LYS A 87 7.33 22.87 1.82
N TYR A 88 6.98 24.14 1.68
CA TYR A 88 5.68 24.70 2.04
C TYR A 88 4.94 25.04 0.75
N GLY A 89 3.67 24.66 0.68
CA GLY A 89 2.73 25.00 -0.39
C GLY A 89 1.62 25.90 0.15
N TYR A 90 1.21 26.88 -0.64
CA TYR A 90 0.15 27.83 -0.27
C TYR A 90 -1.04 27.67 -1.20
N SER A 91 -2.25 27.80 -0.63
CA SER A 91 -3.49 27.68 -1.38
C SER A 91 -3.67 28.83 -2.38
N ASP A 92 -4.49 28.63 -3.42
CA ASP A 92 -4.81 29.68 -4.39
C ASP A 92 -5.32 30.97 -3.73
N ARG A 93 -6.12 30.84 -2.65
CA ARG A 93 -6.60 31.99 -1.87
C ARG A 93 -5.46 32.79 -1.22
N ALA A 94 -4.43 32.10 -0.74
CA ALA A 94 -3.25 32.74 -0.17
C ALA A 94 -2.46 33.48 -1.25
N VAL A 95 -2.26 32.83 -2.41
CA VAL A 95 -1.58 33.44 -3.56
C VAL A 95 -2.34 34.67 -4.06
N ASP A 96 -3.67 34.58 -4.16
CA ASP A 96 -4.55 35.68 -4.57
C ASP A 96 -4.45 36.88 -3.61
N LEU A 97 -4.45 36.64 -2.30
CA LEU A 97 -4.29 37.68 -1.29
C LEU A 97 -2.93 38.39 -1.43
N LEU A 98 -1.84 37.63 -1.52
CA LEU A 98 -0.48 38.17 -1.64
C LEU A 98 -0.31 38.95 -2.95
N ALA A 99 -0.85 38.42 -4.06
CA ALA A 99 -0.83 39.09 -5.36
C ALA A 99 -1.70 40.36 -5.37
N ALA A 100 -2.83 40.37 -4.66
CA ALA A 100 -3.64 41.58 -4.49
C ALA A 100 -2.93 42.64 -3.63
N GLY A 101 -2.18 42.22 -2.61
CA GLY A 101 -1.26 43.07 -1.86
C GLY A 101 -0.18 43.69 -2.76
N ALA A 102 0.44 42.91 -3.64
CA ALA A 102 1.44 43.40 -4.58
C ALA A 102 0.87 44.46 -5.54
N ARG A 103 -0.30 44.19 -6.13
CA ARG A 103 -1.03 45.16 -6.98
C ARG A 103 -1.43 46.40 -6.20
N PHE A 104 -1.79 46.27 -4.92
CA PHE A 104 -2.11 47.41 -4.08
C PHE A 104 -0.90 48.30 -3.85
N VAL A 105 0.25 47.72 -3.51
CA VAL A 105 1.51 48.45 -3.30
C VAL A 105 1.95 49.17 -4.57
N ASP A 106 1.89 48.49 -5.72
CA ASP A 106 2.20 49.06 -7.03
C ASP A 106 1.27 50.24 -7.36
N LEU A 107 -0.04 50.05 -7.24
CA LEU A 107 -1.00 51.11 -7.49
C LEU A 107 -0.89 52.24 -6.46
N LEU A 108 -0.54 51.99 -5.20
CA LEU A 108 -0.44 53.01 -4.17
C LEU A 108 0.78 53.92 -4.43
N GLY A 109 1.92 53.34 -4.80
CA GLY A 109 3.20 54.04 -4.97
C GLY A 109 3.61 54.78 -3.68
N ASP A 110 4.24 55.94 -3.84
CA ASP A 110 4.74 56.76 -2.72
C ASP A 110 3.66 57.63 -2.05
N ARG A 111 2.37 57.32 -2.29
CA ARG A 111 1.26 58.14 -1.78
C ARG A 111 0.99 57.94 -0.29
N HIS A 112 1.44 56.81 0.29
CA HIS A 112 1.19 56.50 1.69
C HIS A 112 2.16 55.44 2.25
N ASP A 113 3.37 55.86 2.64
CA ASP A 113 4.48 54.99 3.09
C ASP A 113 4.08 53.93 4.10
N ARG A 114 3.35 54.29 5.18
CA ARG A 114 2.91 53.34 6.21
C ARG A 114 2.08 52.18 5.64
N LEU A 115 1.16 52.48 4.71
CA LEU A 115 0.26 51.47 4.15
C LEU A 115 1.00 50.60 3.14
N SER A 116 1.93 51.17 2.38
CA SER A 116 2.84 50.39 1.51
C SER A 116 3.70 49.43 2.32
N GLU A 117 4.34 49.90 3.41
CA GLU A 117 5.16 49.06 4.30
C GLU A 117 4.36 47.97 5.02
N THR A 118 3.13 48.29 5.43
CA THR A 118 2.24 47.31 6.06
C THR A 118 1.73 46.32 5.02
N ALA A 119 1.33 46.74 3.81
CA ALA A 119 0.76 45.86 2.80
C ALA A 119 1.74 44.78 2.30
N VAL A 120 3.05 45.06 2.28
CA VAL A 120 4.07 44.06 1.93
C VAL A 120 4.32 43.03 3.05
N THR A 121 3.89 43.28 4.28
CA THR A 121 4.08 42.37 5.41
C THR A 121 2.78 41.81 5.97
N ASP A 122 1.65 42.47 5.74
CA ASP A 122 0.33 42.16 6.26
C ASP A 122 -0.74 42.81 5.37
N PRO A 123 -0.98 42.27 4.17
CA PRO A 123 -1.99 42.80 3.25
C PRO A 123 -3.42 42.69 3.82
N LEU A 124 -3.66 41.73 4.71
CA LEU A 124 -4.98 41.47 5.27
C LEU A 124 -5.37 42.53 6.32
N SER A 125 -4.43 42.96 7.18
CA SER A 125 -4.66 44.10 8.08
C SER A 125 -4.91 45.40 7.32
N VAL A 126 -4.22 45.62 6.19
CA VAL A 126 -4.49 46.78 5.32
C VAL A 126 -5.89 46.72 4.71
N ALA A 127 -6.33 45.54 4.29
CA ALA A 127 -7.68 45.36 3.77
C ALA A 127 -8.75 45.64 4.84
N ASP A 128 -8.54 45.19 6.07
CA ASP A 128 -9.43 45.47 7.21
C ASP A 128 -9.49 46.97 7.53
N GLU A 129 -8.35 47.67 7.54
CA GLU A 129 -8.29 49.12 7.79
C GLU A 129 -9.08 49.92 6.72
N LEU A 130 -9.05 49.45 5.47
CA LEU A 130 -9.65 50.15 4.33
C LEU A 130 -11.09 49.74 4.01
N ARG A 131 -11.61 48.66 4.61
CA ARG A 131 -12.91 48.05 4.25
C ARG A 131 -14.08 49.03 4.30
N ASP A 132 -14.15 49.85 5.36
CA ASP A 132 -15.27 50.78 5.60
C ASP A 132 -14.94 52.23 5.23
N ARG A 133 -13.78 52.48 4.61
CA ARG A 133 -13.34 53.83 4.22
C ARG A 133 -13.87 54.22 2.86
N VAL A 134 -14.23 55.50 2.70
CA VAL A 134 -14.67 56.08 1.42
C VAL A 134 -13.73 57.21 1.03
N ASP A 135 -12.55 56.84 0.54
CA ASP A 135 -11.51 57.78 0.11
C ASP A 135 -10.68 57.23 -1.08
N PRO A 136 -9.79 58.04 -1.70
CA PRO A 136 -9.01 57.60 -2.84
C PRO A 136 -8.13 56.37 -2.59
N ILE A 137 -7.67 56.12 -1.35
CA ILE A 137 -6.84 54.97 -1.00
C ILE A 137 -7.70 53.70 -0.93
N ALA A 138 -8.89 53.78 -0.33
CA ALA A 138 -9.85 52.68 -0.35
C ALA A 138 -10.27 52.28 -1.78
N ASN A 139 -10.40 53.26 -2.69
CA ASN A 139 -10.63 52.99 -4.11
C ASN A 139 -9.46 52.24 -4.78
N ILE A 140 -8.21 52.50 -4.36
CA ILE A 140 -7.04 51.75 -4.83
C ILE A 140 -7.09 50.30 -4.34
N ALA A 141 -7.42 50.07 -3.06
CA ALA A 141 -7.58 48.73 -2.49
C ALA A 141 -8.70 47.92 -3.14
N SER A 142 -9.80 48.57 -3.54
CA SER A 142 -10.85 47.92 -4.32
C SER A 142 -10.35 47.56 -5.73
N ARG A 143 -9.69 48.49 -6.43
CA ARG A 143 -9.18 48.28 -7.80
C ARG A 143 -8.06 47.26 -7.90
N SER A 144 -7.23 47.12 -6.87
CA SER A 144 -6.19 46.07 -6.80
C SER A 144 -6.77 44.67 -6.57
N GLY A 145 -8.05 44.59 -6.18
CA GLY A 145 -8.70 43.35 -5.75
C GLY A 145 -8.40 42.96 -4.30
N LEU A 146 -7.71 43.82 -3.53
CA LEU A 146 -7.31 43.50 -2.15
C LEU A 146 -8.51 43.31 -1.23
N LEU A 147 -9.52 44.19 -1.32
CA LEU A 147 -10.74 44.07 -0.52
C LEU A 147 -11.57 42.82 -0.86
N ASP A 148 -11.59 42.44 -2.14
CA ASP A 148 -12.30 41.24 -2.63
C ASP A 148 -11.58 39.95 -2.21
N ALA A 149 -10.25 39.90 -2.33
CA ALA A 149 -9.45 38.78 -1.84
C ALA A 149 -9.59 38.60 -0.32
N ALA A 150 -9.51 39.71 0.45
CA ALA A 150 -9.70 39.71 1.89
C ALA A 150 -11.13 39.34 2.32
N GLY A 151 -12.15 39.76 1.56
CA GLY A 151 -13.55 39.46 1.87
C GLY A 151 -13.93 37.97 1.74
N ARG A 152 -13.08 37.14 1.12
CA ARG A 152 -13.26 35.68 0.97
C ARG A 152 -12.55 34.88 2.07
N ILE A 153 -12.06 35.56 3.09
CA ILE A 153 -11.24 35.01 4.16
C ILE A 153 -12.03 35.11 5.46
N ASP A 154 -12.49 33.96 5.95
CA ASP A 154 -13.28 33.86 7.18
C ASP A 154 -12.39 33.75 8.44
N ASP A 155 -11.14 33.30 8.27
CA ASP A 155 -10.14 33.11 9.32
C ASP A 155 -8.75 33.56 8.84
N TYR A 156 -8.19 34.52 9.59
CA TYR A 156 -6.92 35.19 9.30
C TYR A 156 -5.72 34.21 9.38
N GLU A 157 -5.68 33.30 10.36
CA GLU A 157 -4.57 32.34 10.51
C GLU A 157 -4.66 31.21 9.46
N ALA A 158 -5.86 30.89 8.99
CA ALA A 158 -6.10 29.77 8.07
C ALA A 158 -5.63 30.02 6.62
N VAL A 159 -5.53 31.28 6.18
CA VAL A 159 -5.19 31.58 4.76
C VAL A 159 -3.73 31.36 4.47
N LEU A 160 -2.85 31.81 5.35
CA LEU A 160 -1.42 31.64 5.20
C LEU A 160 -0.92 30.33 5.83
N SER A 161 -1.80 29.51 6.37
CA SER A 161 -1.45 28.16 6.85
C SER A 161 -0.95 27.32 5.67
N PRO A 162 0.33 26.93 5.64
CA PRO A 162 0.88 26.18 4.53
C PRO A 162 0.55 24.70 4.66
N THR A 163 0.48 24.01 3.52
CA THR A 163 0.73 22.57 3.53
C THR A 163 2.25 22.33 3.57
N VAL A 164 2.70 21.30 4.27
CA VAL A 164 4.13 21.05 4.50
C VAL A 164 4.54 19.65 4.09
N GLY A 165 5.72 19.50 3.48
CA GLY A 165 6.27 18.20 3.15
C GLY A 165 7.79 18.23 3.12
N LEU A 166 8.41 17.06 3.25
CA LEU A 166 9.83 16.92 3.00
C LEU A 166 10.11 17.12 1.50
N SER A 167 11.20 17.81 1.15
CA SER A 167 11.50 18.17 -0.24
C SER A 167 11.65 16.96 -1.17
N VAL A 168 12.10 15.82 -0.62
CA VAL A 168 12.22 14.54 -1.33
C VAL A 168 11.01 13.62 -1.12
N GLY A 169 10.04 14.02 -0.28
CA GLY A 169 8.92 13.17 0.11
C GLY A 169 7.80 13.08 -0.94
N HIS A 170 7.74 14.02 -1.88
CA HIS A 170 6.74 14.06 -2.95
C HIS A 170 5.27 14.14 -2.51
N TYR A 171 4.99 14.52 -1.26
CA TYR A 171 3.66 14.78 -0.72
C TYR A 171 3.61 16.15 -0.03
N PHE A 172 2.40 16.57 0.36
CA PHE A 172 2.15 17.67 1.28
C PHE A 172 1.15 17.23 2.35
N LEU A 173 1.31 17.72 3.57
CA LEU A 173 0.41 17.54 4.70
C LEU A 173 -0.40 18.82 4.93
N ASP A 174 -1.73 18.68 4.96
CA ASP A 174 -2.62 19.73 5.47
C ASP A 174 -2.86 19.52 6.97
N ARG A 175 -2.19 20.31 7.81
CA ARG A 175 -2.27 20.14 9.27
C ARG A 175 -3.57 20.68 9.89
N ARG A 176 -4.45 21.27 9.08
CA ARG A 176 -5.69 21.86 9.59
C ARG A 176 -6.68 20.78 10.00
N VAL A 177 -7.21 20.93 11.20
CA VAL A 177 -8.31 20.13 11.73
C VAL A 177 -9.43 21.11 12.07
N SER A 178 -10.65 20.83 11.62
CA SER A 178 -11.80 21.69 11.94
C SER A 178 -12.05 21.71 13.44
N ASP A 179 -12.37 22.88 14.00
CA ASP A 179 -12.75 23.03 15.41
C ASP A 179 -13.95 22.18 15.84
N ARG A 180 -14.79 21.77 14.87
CA ARG A 180 -15.95 20.91 15.12
C ARG A 180 -15.60 19.41 15.08
N ALA A 181 -14.38 19.06 14.69
CA ALA A 181 -13.95 17.67 14.64
C ALA A 181 -13.61 17.17 16.05
N SER A 182 -14.00 15.94 16.37
CA SER A 182 -13.67 15.31 17.66
C SER A 182 -12.67 14.18 17.45
N LEU A 183 -11.59 14.18 18.24
CA LEU A 183 -10.60 13.12 18.20
C LEU A 183 -11.25 11.80 18.66
N ARG A 184 -11.20 10.80 17.78
CA ARG A 184 -11.72 9.45 18.00
C ARG A 184 -10.63 8.53 18.54
N ASP A 185 -9.45 8.55 17.91
CA ASP A 185 -8.38 7.61 18.23
C ASP A 185 -6.98 8.15 17.87
N VAL A 186 -5.95 7.61 18.52
CA VAL A 186 -4.54 7.93 18.30
C VAL A 186 -3.70 6.66 18.32
N THR A 187 -2.89 6.46 17.28
CA THR A 187 -2.04 5.28 17.13
C THR A 187 -0.62 5.70 16.79
N SER A 188 0.36 5.14 17.51
CA SER A 188 1.78 5.32 17.16
C SER A 188 2.19 4.20 16.21
N LEU A 189 2.87 4.56 15.14
CA LEU A 189 3.22 3.65 14.06
C LEU A 189 4.67 3.19 14.19
N GLU A 190 4.99 2.02 13.67
CA GLU A 190 6.36 1.47 13.71
C GLU A 190 7.37 2.34 12.93
N THR A 191 6.88 3.15 11.97
CA THR A 191 7.69 4.14 11.26
C THR A 191 8.15 5.31 12.14
N GLY A 192 7.62 5.42 13.37
CA GLY A 192 7.81 6.56 14.27
C GLY A 192 6.83 7.71 14.02
N SER A 193 5.99 7.61 12.99
CA SER A 193 4.87 8.52 12.73
C SER A 193 3.70 8.25 13.67
N ARG A 194 2.71 9.14 13.68
CA ARG A 194 1.48 9.00 14.48
C ARG A 194 0.25 9.20 13.61
N ALA A 195 -0.72 8.29 13.73
CA ALA A 195 -2.04 8.43 13.14
C ALA A 195 -3.04 8.95 14.17
N ARG A 196 -3.89 9.90 13.77
CA ARG A 196 -4.99 10.43 14.58
C ARG A 196 -6.28 10.36 13.76
N VAL A 197 -7.29 9.71 14.30
CA VAL A 197 -8.61 9.62 13.65
C VAL A 197 -9.54 10.64 14.28
N TYR A 198 -10.20 11.44 13.45
CA TYR A 198 -11.20 12.42 13.88
C TYR A 198 -12.56 12.15 13.25
N ASP A 199 -13.59 12.16 14.08
CA ASP A 199 -14.96 12.30 13.64
C ASP A 199 -15.21 13.73 13.15
N ARG A 200 -15.87 13.87 12.00
CA ARG A 200 -16.28 15.16 11.45
C ARG A 200 -17.81 15.19 11.38
N PRO A 201 -18.48 16.20 11.95
CA PRO A 201 -19.94 16.29 11.95
C PRO A 201 -20.53 16.38 10.53
N GLU A 202 -19.77 16.97 9.61
CA GLU A 202 -20.11 17.12 8.21
C GLU A 202 -18.97 16.51 7.36
N GLY A 203 -19.21 15.33 6.78
CA GLY A 203 -18.29 14.66 5.86
C GLY A 203 -17.76 13.31 6.36
N VAL A 204 -16.83 12.73 5.62
CA VAL A 204 -16.14 11.48 6.00
C VAL A 204 -15.19 11.74 7.17
N PRO A 205 -14.91 10.79 8.07
CA PRO A 205 -13.91 11.00 9.12
C PRO A 205 -12.51 11.28 8.54
N LEU A 206 -11.66 11.89 9.35
CA LEU A 206 -10.31 12.31 8.96
C LEU A 206 -9.27 11.39 9.61
N TYR A 207 -8.41 10.78 8.79
CA TYR A 207 -7.19 10.08 9.20
C TYR A 207 -5.99 11.02 9.04
N ALA A 208 -5.61 11.71 10.12
CA ALA A 208 -4.50 12.66 10.10
C ALA A 208 -3.18 11.96 10.46
N LEU A 209 -2.22 11.99 9.54
CA LEU A 209 -0.85 11.56 9.78
C LEU A 209 0.02 12.72 10.25
N ASP A 210 0.71 12.51 11.37
CA ASP A 210 1.86 13.29 11.81
C ASP A 210 3.12 12.48 11.49
N LEU A 211 3.91 12.98 10.54
CA LEU A 211 5.03 12.22 9.98
C LEU A 211 6.34 12.53 10.67
N VAL A 212 7.10 11.48 10.95
CA VAL A 212 8.49 11.58 11.43
C VAL A 212 9.34 12.45 10.49
N ASP A 213 9.05 12.44 9.18
CA ASP A 213 9.70 13.26 8.15
C ASP A 213 9.73 14.75 8.51
N THR A 214 8.64 15.26 9.09
CA THR A 214 8.49 16.68 9.42
C THR A 214 8.94 17.03 10.83
N ASP A 215 9.20 16.02 11.66
CA ASP A 215 9.72 16.15 13.02
C ASP A 215 11.26 16.09 13.07
N LEU A 216 11.91 15.72 11.96
CA LEU A 216 13.36 15.78 11.83
C LEU A 216 13.88 17.22 11.98
N ASP A 217 14.95 17.38 12.77
CA ASP A 217 15.63 18.65 12.87
C ASP A 217 16.31 19.05 11.53
N ALA A 218 16.87 20.25 11.46
CA ALA A 218 17.44 20.76 10.22
C ALA A 218 18.70 20.00 9.77
N GLU A 219 19.52 19.51 10.70
CA GLU A 219 20.73 18.75 10.40
C GLU A 219 20.36 17.36 9.88
N GLN A 220 19.41 16.70 10.53
CA GLN A 220 18.85 15.43 10.10
C GLN A 220 18.20 15.52 8.71
N ARG A 221 17.41 16.58 8.45
CA ARG A 221 16.83 16.82 7.12
C ARG A 221 17.91 17.01 6.06
N GLN A 222 18.97 17.74 6.38
CA GLN A 222 20.09 17.95 5.47
C GLN A 222 20.78 16.62 5.10
N LEU A 223 21.02 15.74 6.08
CA LEU A 223 21.56 14.40 5.82
C LEU A 223 20.67 13.57 4.91
N VAL A 224 19.33 13.63 5.07
CA VAL A 224 18.40 12.95 4.16
C VAL A 224 18.54 13.49 2.73
N LEU A 225 18.64 14.81 2.55
CA LEU A 225 18.80 15.42 1.22
C LEU A 225 20.11 15.04 0.56
N GLU A 226 21.22 15.13 1.29
CA GLU A 226 22.56 14.80 0.79
C GLU A 226 22.65 13.31 0.45
N GLY A 227 22.11 12.44 1.31
CA GLY A 227 22.01 11.01 1.05
C GLY A 227 21.15 10.70 -0.18
N TYR A 228 20.01 11.37 -0.33
CA TYR A 228 19.16 11.25 -1.53
C TYR A 228 19.92 11.67 -2.79
N GLU A 229 20.67 12.77 -2.74
CA GLU A 229 21.46 13.26 -3.87
C GLU A 229 22.62 12.32 -4.20
N ALA A 230 23.27 11.73 -3.20
CA ALA A 230 24.32 10.74 -3.39
C ALA A 230 23.80 9.49 -4.13
N ILE A 231 22.60 9.00 -3.77
CA ILE A 231 21.92 7.91 -4.47
C ILE A 231 21.57 8.34 -5.90
N ALA A 232 20.98 9.52 -6.09
CA ALA A 232 20.58 10.02 -7.40
C ALA A 232 21.78 10.20 -8.36
N LYS A 233 22.96 10.56 -7.83
CA LYS A 233 24.22 10.68 -8.59
C LYS A 233 24.95 9.35 -8.79
N GLY A 234 24.46 8.25 -8.21
CA GLY A 234 25.12 6.95 -8.27
C GLY A 234 26.47 6.91 -7.54
N LEU A 235 26.63 7.72 -6.49
CA LEU A 235 27.85 7.75 -5.67
C LEU A 235 27.93 6.57 -4.69
N VAL A 236 26.80 5.88 -4.48
CA VAL A 236 26.68 4.68 -3.65
C VAL A 236 25.97 3.58 -4.42
N ASP A 237 26.27 2.32 -4.09
CA ASP A 237 25.72 1.13 -4.74
C ASP A 237 25.51 0.00 -3.71
N GLY A 238 24.81 -1.06 -4.08
CA GLY A 238 24.53 -2.22 -3.25
C GLY A 238 23.09 -2.33 -2.78
N GLN A 239 22.78 -3.35 -1.96
CA GLN A 239 21.41 -3.66 -1.57
C GLN A 239 20.84 -2.73 -0.48
N ARG A 240 21.69 -2.07 0.32
CA ARG A 240 21.29 -1.17 1.42
C ARG A 240 21.59 0.29 1.10
N LEU A 241 21.05 0.78 -0.03
CA LEU A 241 21.38 2.10 -0.59
C LEU A 241 21.24 3.24 0.42
N ALA A 242 20.14 3.29 1.18
CA ALA A 242 19.92 4.36 2.15
C ALA A 242 20.98 4.34 3.27
N SER A 243 21.31 3.15 3.80
CA SER A 243 22.33 3.03 4.84
C SER A 243 23.71 3.44 4.34
N GLU A 244 24.09 3.05 3.12
CA GLU A 244 25.39 3.42 2.53
C GLU A 244 25.43 4.92 2.18
N ALA A 245 24.33 5.49 1.71
CA ALA A 245 24.21 6.93 1.46
C ALA A 245 24.41 7.76 2.72
N ILE A 246 23.77 7.39 3.83
CA ILE A 246 23.94 8.10 5.10
C ILE A 246 25.37 7.98 5.62
N LYS A 247 26.00 6.79 5.53
CA LYS A 247 27.41 6.62 5.89
C LYS A 247 28.36 7.45 5.01
N TYR A 248 27.99 7.69 3.76
CA TYR A 248 28.80 8.48 2.82
C TYR A 248 28.78 9.98 3.15
N VAL A 249 27.65 10.51 3.63
CA VAL A 249 27.46 11.95 3.87
C VAL A 249 27.64 12.36 5.33
N ALA A 250 27.48 11.43 6.27
CA ALA A 250 27.55 11.75 7.69
C ALA A 250 28.91 11.43 8.33
N ASP A 251 29.40 12.34 9.15
CA ASP A 251 30.57 12.14 10.00
C ASP A 251 30.16 11.53 11.36
N GLY A 252 29.99 10.21 11.41
CA GLY A 252 29.78 9.45 12.66
C GLY A 252 28.45 8.72 12.76
N SER A 253 28.00 8.48 14.01
CA SER A 253 26.74 7.78 14.27
C SER A 253 25.55 8.69 14.01
N VAL A 254 24.63 8.24 13.17
CA VAL A 254 23.40 8.97 12.83
C VAL A 254 22.20 8.31 13.50
N ASP A 255 21.19 9.11 13.86
CA ASP A 255 19.90 8.60 14.30
C ASP A 255 19.31 7.63 13.26
N PRO A 256 18.94 6.39 13.64
CA PRO A 256 18.35 5.41 12.72
C PRO A 256 17.14 5.94 11.93
N ARG A 257 16.39 6.90 12.48
CA ARG A 257 15.24 7.53 11.83
C ARG A 257 15.61 8.21 10.52
N VAL A 258 16.80 8.81 10.42
CA VAL A 258 17.28 9.46 9.19
C VAL A 258 17.43 8.44 8.06
N THR A 259 18.04 7.30 8.36
CA THR A 259 18.20 6.20 7.40
C THR A 259 16.84 5.64 6.98
N ALA A 260 15.93 5.43 7.93
CA ALA A 260 14.58 4.92 7.65
C ALA A 260 13.77 5.88 6.76
N VAL A 261 13.83 7.19 7.03
CA VAL A 261 13.17 8.22 6.20
C VAL A 261 13.77 8.27 4.79
N LEU A 262 15.10 8.16 4.66
CA LEU A 262 15.74 8.09 3.34
C LEU A 262 15.31 6.82 2.59
N GLU A 263 15.28 5.68 3.25
CA GLU A 263 14.87 4.39 2.67
C GLU A 263 13.43 4.44 2.18
N LYS A 264 12.52 4.94 3.01
CA LYS A 264 11.10 5.20 2.69
C LYS A 264 10.93 5.97 1.38
N HIS A 265 11.74 7.02 1.15
CA HIS A 265 11.63 7.89 -0.03
C HIS A 265 12.50 7.49 -1.23
N THR A 266 13.35 6.46 -1.11
CA THR A 266 14.29 6.06 -2.19
C THR A 266 14.12 4.64 -2.68
N SER A 267 13.97 3.64 -1.79
CA SER A 267 13.68 2.25 -2.13
C SER A 267 12.23 1.84 -1.79
N GLY A 268 11.60 2.49 -0.81
CA GLY A 268 10.21 2.25 -0.41
C GLY A 268 9.16 2.98 -1.25
N TYR A 269 7.90 2.87 -0.85
CA TYR A 269 6.75 3.49 -1.51
C TYR A 269 6.38 4.87 -0.95
N GLY A 270 7.32 5.55 -0.28
CA GLY A 270 7.14 6.89 0.27
C GLY A 270 6.09 6.90 1.38
N ILE A 271 5.10 7.77 1.27
CA ILE A 271 4.06 7.95 2.29
C ILE A 271 3.17 6.72 2.50
N LEU A 272 3.12 5.80 1.53
CA LEU A 272 2.35 4.56 1.68
C LEU A 272 2.92 3.66 2.78
N GLU A 273 4.22 3.74 3.05
CA GLU A 273 4.86 3.01 4.15
C GLU A 273 4.27 3.41 5.50
N ASP A 274 3.88 4.68 5.72
CA ASP A 274 3.23 5.09 6.98
C ASP A 274 1.76 4.69 7.03
N PHE A 275 1.05 4.70 5.91
CA PHE A 275 -0.35 4.29 5.92
C PHE A 275 -0.49 2.81 6.28
N PHE A 276 0.28 1.94 5.64
CA PHE A 276 0.25 0.48 5.90
C PHE A 276 1.08 0.05 7.11
N ALA A 277 1.74 0.98 7.81
CA ALA A 277 2.29 0.72 9.15
C ALA A 277 1.20 0.73 10.24
N ASP A 278 0.00 1.22 9.94
CA ASP A 278 -1.17 0.98 10.78
C ASP A 278 -1.83 -0.35 10.36
N PRO A 279 -1.82 -1.40 11.20
CA PRO A 279 -2.33 -2.72 10.84
C PRO A 279 -3.85 -2.76 10.61
N ARG A 280 -4.57 -1.65 10.87
CA ARG A 280 -6.00 -1.52 10.60
C ARG A 280 -6.28 -1.02 9.19
N VAL A 281 -5.26 -0.51 8.48
CA VAL A 281 -5.40 0.07 7.14
C VAL A 281 -5.33 -1.03 6.09
N THR A 282 -6.45 -1.28 5.42
CA THR A 282 -6.54 -2.32 4.37
C THR A 282 -6.40 -1.76 2.95
N ASP A 283 -6.76 -0.49 2.74
CA ASP A 283 -6.74 0.13 1.42
C ASP A 283 -6.24 1.57 1.51
N VAL A 284 -5.47 1.99 0.50
CA VAL A 284 -5.04 3.38 0.30
C VAL A 284 -5.32 3.80 -1.14
N TYR A 285 -6.06 4.88 -1.31
CA TYR A 285 -6.51 5.40 -2.60
C TYR A 285 -5.86 6.75 -2.91
N VAL A 286 -5.12 6.80 -4.01
CA VAL A 286 -4.55 8.02 -4.58
C VAL A 286 -5.36 8.37 -5.82
N THR A 287 -6.36 9.25 -5.66
CA THR A 287 -7.30 9.62 -6.73
C THR A 287 -6.79 10.81 -7.55
N SER A 288 -6.93 10.74 -8.88
CA SER A 288 -6.59 11.85 -9.76
C SER A 288 -7.70 12.93 -9.78
N PRO A 289 -7.37 14.24 -9.89
CA PRO A 289 -6.04 14.81 -9.83
C PRO A 289 -5.44 14.74 -8.43
N VAL A 290 -4.21 14.21 -8.33
CA VAL A 290 -3.56 13.88 -7.04
C VAL A 290 -3.24 15.11 -6.18
N THR A 291 -3.13 16.27 -6.81
CA THR A 291 -2.80 17.54 -6.15
C THR A 291 -3.99 18.20 -5.47
N THR A 292 -5.22 17.85 -5.87
CA THR A 292 -6.46 18.45 -5.33
C THR A 292 -7.30 17.45 -4.54
N ASN A 293 -7.12 16.14 -4.76
CA ASN A 293 -7.75 15.12 -3.96
C ASN A 293 -6.82 14.66 -2.83
N PRO A 294 -7.29 14.63 -1.57
CA PRO A 294 -6.54 13.99 -0.51
C PRO A 294 -6.46 12.49 -0.76
N VAL A 295 -5.38 11.86 -0.28
CA VAL A 295 -5.30 10.40 -0.19
C VAL A 295 -6.41 9.93 0.74
N ARG A 296 -7.12 8.86 0.36
CA ARG A 296 -8.14 8.23 1.20
C ARG A 296 -7.66 6.88 1.68
N VAL A 297 -8.10 6.46 2.86
CA VAL A 297 -7.69 5.20 3.47
C VAL A 297 -8.91 4.46 3.98
N VAL A 298 -8.87 3.13 3.97
CA VAL A 298 -9.87 2.29 4.64
C VAL A 298 -9.26 1.79 5.93
N VAL A 299 -9.84 2.15 7.07
CA VAL A 299 -9.38 1.75 8.41
C VAL A 299 -10.52 0.99 9.09
N ASP A 300 -10.27 -0.23 9.54
CA ASP A 300 -11.30 -1.10 10.14
C ASP A 300 -12.57 -1.24 9.26
N GLY A 301 -12.40 -1.21 7.94
CA GLY A 301 -13.50 -1.27 6.95
C GLY A 301 -14.25 0.04 6.70
N GLU A 302 -13.92 1.14 7.39
CA GLU A 302 -14.48 2.46 7.17
C GLU A 302 -13.59 3.30 6.23
N LEU A 303 -14.17 4.02 5.26
CA LEU A 303 -13.43 4.91 4.36
C LEU A 303 -13.24 6.30 5.00
N LEU A 304 -11.98 6.70 5.18
CA LEU A 304 -11.56 7.99 5.74
C LEU A 304 -10.82 8.84 4.70
N SER A 305 -10.96 10.15 4.80
CA SER A 305 -10.07 11.09 4.10
C SER A 305 -8.80 11.28 4.92
N SER A 306 -7.63 11.39 4.29
CA SER A 306 -6.42 11.78 5.02
C SER A 306 -6.11 13.27 4.89
N ASN A 307 -5.10 13.72 5.63
CA ASN A 307 -4.46 15.02 5.48
C ASN A 307 -3.33 15.05 4.43
N VAL A 308 -3.10 13.95 3.72
CA VAL A 308 -2.00 13.83 2.75
C VAL A 308 -2.49 14.16 1.35
N TYR A 309 -1.74 14.99 0.64
CA TYR A 309 -1.90 15.26 -0.79
C TYR A 309 -0.63 14.84 -1.52
N VAL A 310 -0.77 14.12 -2.63
CA VAL A 310 0.39 13.70 -3.44
C VAL A 310 0.71 14.81 -4.44
N THR A 311 1.99 15.17 -4.55
CA THR A 311 2.40 16.18 -5.54
C THR A 311 2.29 15.63 -6.96
N ARG A 312 2.25 16.49 -7.97
CA ARG A 312 2.29 16.06 -9.38
C ARG A 312 3.51 15.18 -9.67
N SER A 313 4.68 15.54 -9.14
CA SER A 313 5.89 14.72 -9.27
C SER A 313 5.79 13.42 -8.47
N GLY A 314 5.07 13.42 -7.34
CA GLY A 314 4.77 12.22 -6.56
C GLY A 314 3.92 11.19 -7.28
N GLY A 315 2.89 11.62 -8.01
CA GLY A 315 2.12 10.70 -8.88
C GLY A 315 3.03 10.03 -9.92
N GLY A 316 3.95 10.80 -10.51
CA GLY A 316 4.97 10.28 -11.43
C GLY A 316 6.01 9.37 -10.76
N ALA A 317 6.44 9.68 -9.53
CA ALA A 317 7.37 8.88 -8.75
C ALA A 317 6.75 7.52 -8.38
N LEU A 318 5.49 7.51 -7.91
CA LEU A 318 4.73 6.29 -7.67
C LEU A 318 4.59 5.46 -8.95
N ALA A 319 4.20 6.08 -10.08
CA ALA A 319 4.13 5.40 -11.37
C ALA A 319 5.48 4.75 -11.76
N SER A 320 6.59 5.47 -11.55
CA SER A 320 7.93 4.98 -11.84
C SER A 320 8.32 3.80 -10.94
N ARG A 321 8.03 3.90 -9.63
CA ARG A 321 8.25 2.82 -8.65
C ARG A 321 7.47 1.58 -9.05
N VAL A 322 6.17 1.70 -9.31
CA VAL A 322 5.30 0.58 -9.67
C VAL A 322 5.83 -0.13 -10.92
N ARG A 323 6.25 0.61 -11.96
CA ARG A 323 6.90 0.00 -13.14
C ARG A 323 8.17 -0.75 -12.78
N LYS A 324 9.04 -0.14 -11.98
CA LYS A 324 10.34 -0.73 -11.61
C LYS A 324 10.18 -2.02 -10.80
N THR A 325 9.26 -2.05 -9.85
CA THR A 325 9.06 -3.22 -8.98
C THR A 325 8.22 -4.31 -9.63
N SER A 326 7.25 -3.95 -10.48
CA SER A 326 6.40 -4.94 -11.17
C SER A 326 7.01 -5.47 -12.46
N GLY A 327 7.94 -4.73 -13.08
CA GLY A 327 8.42 -5.00 -14.44
C GLY A 327 7.40 -4.68 -15.54
N ARG A 328 6.23 -4.13 -15.19
CA ARG A 328 5.13 -3.88 -16.14
C ARG A 328 5.22 -2.49 -16.77
N ALA A 329 4.72 -2.38 -18.00
CA ALA A 329 4.56 -1.11 -18.68
C ALA A 329 3.43 -0.29 -18.04
N PHE A 330 3.67 1.01 -17.84
CA PHE A 330 2.64 1.95 -17.40
C PHE A 330 2.95 3.33 -17.99
N SER A 331 2.18 3.72 -19.00
CA SER A 331 2.46 4.89 -19.83
C SER A 331 1.18 5.35 -20.52
N ARG A 332 1.25 6.41 -21.33
CA ARG A 332 0.10 6.80 -22.16
C ARG A 332 -0.32 5.75 -23.19
N ALA A 333 0.61 4.89 -23.63
CA ALA A 333 0.31 3.78 -24.54
C ALA A 333 -0.28 2.57 -23.81
N SER A 334 0.07 2.40 -22.53
CA SER A 334 -0.43 1.33 -21.65
C SER A 334 -0.95 1.98 -20.36
N PRO A 335 -2.14 2.63 -20.42
CA PRO A 335 -2.59 3.59 -19.40
C PRO A 335 -3.16 2.94 -18.14
N THR A 336 -3.11 1.61 -18.05
CA THR A 336 -3.61 0.83 -16.92
C THR A 336 -2.55 -0.16 -16.49
N ILE A 337 -2.45 -0.43 -15.19
CA ILE A 337 -1.54 -1.41 -14.61
C ILE A 337 -2.23 -2.15 -13.47
N ASP A 338 -2.03 -3.46 -13.42
CA ASP A 338 -2.28 -4.27 -12.24
C ASP A 338 -0.94 -4.86 -11.80
N ALA A 339 -0.61 -4.79 -10.52
CA ALA A 339 0.70 -5.17 -10.03
C ALA A 339 0.66 -5.59 -8.56
N THR A 340 1.74 -6.18 -8.09
CA THR A 340 1.95 -6.49 -6.68
C THR A 340 3.32 -5.99 -6.24
N ALA A 341 3.45 -5.60 -4.98
CA ALA A 341 4.71 -5.23 -4.37
C ALA A 341 4.71 -5.58 -2.88
N SER A 342 5.87 -5.55 -2.25
CA SER A 342 6.01 -5.60 -0.79
C SER A 342 6.55 -4.26 -0.32
N LEU A 343 6.01 -3.79 0.80
CA LEU A 343 6.47 -2.62 1.52
C LEU A 343 7.69 -2.97 2.40
N ASN A 344 8.34 -1.95 2.96
CA ASN A 344 9.56 -2.14 3.75
C ASN A 344 9.31 -2.96 5.03
N ASN A 345 8.10 -2.87 5.58
CA ASN A 345 7.65 -3.65 6.74
C ASN A 345 7.26 -5.10 6.39
N GLY A 346 7.36 -5.51 5.14
CA GLY A 346 6.97 -6.84 4.66
C GLY A 346 5.57 -6.90 4.05
N THR A 347 4.69 -5.96 4.40
CA THR A 347 3.28 -5.95 3.97
C THR A 347 3.17 -6.04 2.45
N GLY A 348 2.55 -7.12 1.99
CA GLY A 348 2.21 -7.31 0.59
C GLY A 348 1.08 -6.38 0.17
N ILE A 349 1.20 -5.74 -1.00
CA ILE A 349 0.15 -4.88 -1.58
C ILE A 349 -0.16 -5.26 -3.03
N ARG A 350 -1.44 -5.21 -3.40
CA ARG A 350 -1.91 -5.18 -4.79
C ARG A 350 -2.10 -3.73 -5.20
N ILE A 351 -1.73 -3.43 -6.43
CA ILE A 351 -1.69 -2.10 -6.99
C ILE A 351 -2.48 -2.11 -8.28
N ALA A 352 -3.61 -1.41 -8.32
CA ALA A 352 -4.27 -1.05 -9.56
C ALA A 352 -3.96 0.41 -9.87
N GLY A 353 -3.47 0.71 -11.06
CA GLY A 353 -3.11 2.06 -11.47
C GLY A 353 -3.73 2.45 -12.81
N VAL A 354 -4.08 3.72 -12.95
CA VAL A 354 -4.53 4.33 -14.21
C VAL A 354 -3.82 5.66 -14.44
N THR A 355 -3.63 6.04 -15.69
CA THR A 355 -3.03 7.33 -16.08
C THR A 355 -3.63 7.84 -17.39
N ASP A 356 -3.16 8.98 -17.88
CA ASP A 356 -3.57 9.57 -19.16
C ASP A 356 -3.54 8.51 -20.29
N PRO A 357 -4.51 8.46 -21.22
CA PRO A 357 -5.70 9.32 -21.32
C PRO A 357 -6.94 8.76 -20.57
N VAL A 358 -6.81 7.68 -19.80
CA VAL A 358 -7.94 7.02 -19.13
C VAL A 358 -8.37 7.78 -17.86
N ALA A 359 -7.45 8.55 -17.28
CA ALA A 359 -7.68 9.46 -16.16
C ALA A 359 -6.89 10.76 -16.37
N ASP A 360 -7.23 11.82 -15.63
CA ASP A 360 -6.56 13.15 -15.69
C ASP A 360 -5.21 13.16 -14.96
N GLY A 361 -4.34 12.21 -15.27
CA GLY A 361 -3.08 11.93 -14.58
C GLY A 361 -3.08 10.64 -13.75
N ALA A 362 -1.96 10.36 -13.08
CA ALA A 362 -1.77 9.10 -12.36
C ALA A 362 -2.73 8.96 -11.17
N ALA A 363 -3.40 7.81 -11.06
CA ALA A 363 -4.21 7.41 -9.93
C ALA A 363 -3.92 5.95 -9.58
N PHE A 364 -4.06 5.61 -8.30
CA PHE A 364 -3.76 4.27 -7.79
C PHE A 364 -4.74 3.85 -6.70
N ALA A 365 -5.04 2.54 -6.67
CA ALA A 365 -5.61 1.85 -5.54
C ALA A 365 -4.57 0.84 -5.05
N PHE A 366 -4.10 1.04 -3.82
CA PHE A 366 -3.24 0.12 -3.10
C PHE A 366 -4.11 -0.66 -2.12
N ARG A 367 -4.04 -1.97 -2.17
CA ARG A 367 -4.78 -2.84 -1.26
C ARG A 367 -3.81 -3.75 -0.58
N GLU A 368 -3.86 -3.80 0.74
CA GLU A 368 -3.17 -4.82 1.50
C GLU A 368 -3.59 -6.18 0.93
N ARG A 369 -2.59 -6.99 0.60
CA ARG A 369 -2.78 -8.41 0.41
C ARG A 369 -2.78 -8.97 1.82
N ALA A 370 -3.94 -9.41 2.29
CA ALA A 370 -4.00 -10.16 3.53
C ALA A 370 -2.86 -11.20 3.52
N GLU A 371 -1.91 -11.06 4.45
CA GLU A 371 -0.78 -11.98 4.57
C GLU A 371 -1.21 -13.36 5.06
N ASP A 372 -2.48 -13.46 5.50
CA ASP A 372 -3.15 -14.67 5.91
C ASP A 372 -3.25 -15.65 4.75
N ALA A 373 -2.17 -16.39 4.52
CA ALA A 373 -2.30 -17.73 3.97
C ALA A 373 -3.18 -18.50 4.97
N PHE A 374 -4.46 -18.65 4.64
CA PHE A 374 -5.37 -19.39 5.50
C PHE A 374 -4.99 -20.86 5.50
N THR A 375 -5.05 -21.48 6.67
CA THR A 375 -4.93 -22.93 6.85
C THR A 375 -6.31 -23.54 7.06
N LEU A 376 -6.46 -24.86 6.89
CA LEU A 376 -7.73 -25.51 7.19
C LEU A 376 -8.19 -25.27 8.65
N PRO A 377 -7.32 -25.34 9.68
CA PRO A 377 -7.68 -24.94 11.03
C PRO A 377 -8.21 -23.50 11.13
N ALA A 378 -7.62 -22.55 10.38
CA ALA A 378 -8.11 -21.16 10.35
C ALA A 378 -9.53 -21.04 9.77
N LEU A 379 -9.81 -21.78 8.68
CA LEU A 379 -11.14 -21.82 8.06
C LEU A 379 -12.18 -22.56 8.90
N ILE A 380 -11.75 -23.49 9.77
CA ILE A 380 -12.62 -24.10 10.79
C ILE A 380 -12.90 -23.09 11.90
N ALA A 381 -11.88 -22.42 12.43
CA ALA A 381 -12.00 -21.47 13.53
C ALA A 381 -12.91 -20.28 13.18
N ASN A 382 -12.89 -19.79 11.93
CA ASN A 382 -13.80 -18.73 11.48
C ASN A 382 -15.17 -19.24 10.95
N GLY A 383 -15.39 -20.56 11.02
CA GLY A 383 -16.62 -21.24 10.62
C GLY A 383 -16.85 -21.36 9.11
N THR A 384 -15.87 -21.02 8.25
CA THR A 384 -16.01 -21.16 6.79
C THR A 384 -16.19 -22.62 6.38
N LEU A 385 -15.48 -23.52 7.06
CA LEU A 385 -15.57 -24.97 6.88
C LEU A 385 -15.95 -25.66 8.19
N THR A 386 -16.74 -26.72 8.09
CA THR A 386 -16.84 -27.70 9.19
C THR A 386 -15.56 -28.54 9.23
N ALA A 387 -15.18 -29.03 10.41
CA ALA A 387 -14.00 -29.88 10.54
C ALA A 387 -14.10 -31.17 9.70
N GLU A 388 -15.32 -31.69 9.52
CA GLU A 388 -15.62 -32.86 8.70
C GLU A 388 -15.33 -32.59 7.21
N ALA A 389 -15.90 -31.50 6.65
CA ALA A 389 -15.67 -31.11 5.26
C ALA A 389 -14.19 -30.77 5.00
N ALA A 390 -13.55 -30.04 5.92
CA ALA A 390 -12.12 -29.72 5.83
C ALA A 390 -11.25 -30.98 5.81
N ALA A 391 -11.56 -31.98 6.64
CA ALA A 391 -10.83 -33.24 6.67
C ALA A 391 -10.98 -34.05 5.39
N PHE A 392 -12.19 -34.09 4.83
CA PHE A 392 -12.41 -34.74 3.54
C PHE A 392 -11.60 -34.07 2.43
N LEU A 393 -11.67 -32.74 2.31
CA LEU A 393 -10.89 -31.98 1.31
C LEU A 393 -9.38 -32.17 1.50
N SER A 394 -8.90 -32.16 2.74
CA SER A 394 -7.50 -32.43 3.08
C SER A 394 -7.03 -33.79 2.56
N VAL A 395 -7.80 -34.85 2.81
CA VAL A 395 -7.46 -36.20 2.33
C VAL A 395 -7.60 -36.31 0.81
N ALA A 396 -8.64 -35.70 0.22
CA ALA A 396 -8.84 -35.72 -1.23
C ALA A 396 -7.67 -35.07 -1.97
N VAL A 397 -7.22 -33.89 -1.53
CA VAL A 397 -6.08 -33.18 -2.14
C VAL A 397 -4.76 -33.91 -1.88
N GLU A 398 -4.55 -34.46 -0.68
CA GLU A 398 -3.38 -35.31 -0.39
C GLU A 398 -3.34 -36.56 -1.29
N ARG A 399 -4.52 -37.08 -1.66
CA ARG A 399 -4.71 -38.20 -2.58
C ARG A 399 -4.90 -37.76 -4.03
N ASN A 400 -4.49 -36.53 -4.36
CA ASN A 400 -4.38 -36.02 -5.72
C ASN A 400 -5.70 -35.81 -6.49
N ALA A 401 -6.83 -35.65 -5.80
CA ALA A 401 -8.11 -35.37 -6.45
C ALA A 401 -8.07 -34.07 -7.27
N ALA A 402 -8.50 -34.14 -8.53
CA ALA A 402 -8.68 -32.99 -9.40
C ALA A 402 -9.88 -32.15 -8.91
N THR A 403 -9.58 -30.97 -8.34
CA THR A 403 -10.57 -30.19 -7.58
C THR A 403 -10.73 -28.78 -8.17
N LEU A 404 -11.97 -28.43 -8.54
CA LEU A 404 -12.34 -27.07 -8.93
C LEU A 404 -13.05 -26.36 -7.78
N ILE A 405 -12.54 -25.19 -7.41
CA ILE A 405 -13.16 -24.32 -6.40
C ILE A 405 -14.05 -23.29 -7.11
N ALA A 406 -15.34 -23.39 -6.89
CA ALA A 406 -16.38 -22.56 -7.49
C ALA A 406 -16.93 -21.51 -6.53
N GLY A 407 -17.60 -20.50 -7.08
CA GLY A 407 -18.21 -19.40 -6.32
C GLY A 407 -18.20 -18.06 -7.06
N THR A 408 -18.96 -17.09 -6.53
CA THR A 408 -19.03 -15.73 -7.08
C THR A 408 -17.78 -14.90 -6.74
N ARG A 409 -17.72 -13.64 -7.21
CA ARG A 409 -16.62 -12.72 -6.88
C ARG A 409 -16.60 -12.40 -5.38
N GLY A 410 -15.43 -12.54 -4.77
CA GLY A 410 -15.24 -12.32 -3.33
C GLY A 410 -15.81 -13.42 -2.42
N ALA A 411 -16.21 -14.56 -2.98
CA ALA A 411 -16.68 -15.72 -2.20
C ALA A 411 -15.58 -16.46 -1.42
N GLY A 412 -14.30 -16.16 -1.69
CA GLY A 412 -13.16 -16.81 -1.03
C GLY A 412 -12.56 -17.98 -1.80
N LYS A 413 -12.80 -18.08 -3.12
CA LYS A 413 -12.27 -19.17 -3.96
C LYS A 413 -10.75 -19.29 -3.90
N THR A 414 -10.03 -18.20 -4.19
CA THR A 414 -8.56 -18.18 -4.18
C THR A 414 -8.02 -18.46 -2.78
N THR A 415 -8.73 -17.99 -1.73
CA THR A 415 -8.39 -18.29 -0.34
C THR A 415 -8.45 -19.79 -0.07
N LEU A 416 -9.57 -20.46 -0.39
CA LEU A 416 -9.70 -21.90 -0.21
C LEU A 416 -8.70 -22.67 -1.08
N LEU A 417 -8.47 -22.26 -2.32
CA LEU A 417 -7.45 -22.85 -3.18
C LEU A 417 -6.06 -22.77 -2.53
N GLY A 418 -5.66 -21.58 -2.07
CA GLY A 418 -4.39 -21.36 -1.38
C GLY A 418 -4.25 -22.18 -0.10
N THR A 419 -5.34 -22.34 0.65
CA THR A 419 -5.40 -23.22 1.82
C THR A 419 -5.18 -24.68 1.44
N LEU A 420 -5.85 -25.18 0.41
CA LEU A 420 -5.73 -26.58 -0.03
C LEU A 420 -4.35 -26.91 -0.59
N MET A 421 -3.58 -25.92 -1.07
CA MET A 421 -2.18 -26.15 -1.47
C MET A 421 -1.29 -26.65 -0.32
N TYR A 422 -1.61 -26.33 0.94
CA TYR A 422 -0.89 -26.88 2.10
C TYR A 422 -1.17 -28.37 2.34
N GLU A 423 -2.28 -28.89 1.79
CA GLU A 423 -2.70 -30.28 1.90
C GLU A 423 -2.12 -31.18 0.81
N LEU A 424 -1.50 -30.58 -0.23
CA LEU A 424 -0.69 -31.35 -1.18
C LEU A 424 0.43 -32.06 -0.42
N ALA A 425 0.74 -33.29 -0.85
CA ALA A 425 1.79 -34.07 -0.20
C ALA A 425 3.12 -33.28 -0.21
N PRO A 426 3.90 -33.26 0.89
CA PRO A 426 5.10 -32.45 1.03
C PRO A 426 6.12 -32.54 -0.11
N GLY A 427 6.27 -33.73 -0.71
CA GLY A 427 7.20 -33.99 -1.82
C GLY A 427 6.63 -33.67 -3.21
N THR A 428 5.40 -33.17 -3.32
CA THR A 428 4.76 -32.84 -4.59
C THR A 428 5.27 -31.49 -5.11
N ARG A 429 6.05 -31.53 -6.18
CA ARG A 429 6.38 -30.32 -6.96
C ARG A 429 5.09 -29.68 -7.46
N THR A 430 4.92 -28.38 -7.22
CA THR A 430 3.70 -27.66 -7.56
C THR A 430 4.03 -26.53 -8.53
N VAL A 431 3.38 -26.48 -9.68
CA VAL A 431 3.46 -25.34 -10.60
C VAL A 431 2.17 -24.54 -10.50
N VAL A 432 2.31 -23.25 -10.21
CA VAL A 432 1.19 -22.32 -10.01
C VAL A 432 1.12 -21.38 -11.22
N ILE A 433 -0.05 -21.23 -11.82
CA ILE A 433 -0.29 -20.31 -12.93
C ILE A 433 -1.29 -19.25 -12.47
N GLU A 434 -0.88 -17.99 -12.46
CA GLU A 434 -1.71 -16.86 -12.04
C GLU A 434 -1.51 -15.63 -12.94
N ASP A 435 -2.55 -14.82 -13.10
CA ASP A 435 -2.48 -13.50 -13.74
C ASP A 435 -1.95 -12.44 -12.75
N THR A 436 -2.45 -12.49 -11.52
CA THR A 436 -2.00 -11.71 -10.38
C THR A 436 -1.57 -12.66 -9.27
N PRO A 437 -0.37 -12.52 -8.69
CA PRO A 437 0.06 -13.40 -7.61
C PRO A 437 -0.89 -13.24 -6.40
N GLU A 438 -1.74 -14.23 -6.11
CA GLU A 438 -2.65 -14.24 -4.96
C GLU A 438 -2.37 -15.46 -4.07
N LEU A 439 -1.91 -16.57 -4.65
CA LEU A 439 -1.63 -17.82 -3.95
C LEU A 439 -0.36 -17.76 -3.08
N PRO A 440 -0.29 -18.57 -2.01
CA PRO A 440 0.74 -18.47 -0.96
C PRO A 440 2.07 -19.14 -1.35
N VAL A 441 2.59 -18.82 -2.55
CA VAL A 441 3.80 -19.46 -3.11
C VAL A 441 5.00 -19.26 -2.21
N GLU A 442 5.28 -18.02 -1.78
CA GLU A 442 6.44 -17.74 -0.93
C GLU A 442 6.30 -18.35 0.47
N GLN A 443 5.09 -18.36 1.03
CA GLN A 443 4.81 -18.96 2.33
C GLN A 443 5.02 -20.47 2.29
N LEU A 444 4.59 -21.15 1.23
CA LEU A 444 4.86 -22.58 1.00
C LEU A 444 6.36 -22.85 0.83
N GLN A 445 7.07 -22.02 0.05
CA GLN A 445 8.52 -22.14 -0.12
C GLN A 445 9.28 -21.98 1.22
N ARG A 446 8.83 -21.08 2.11
CA ARG A 446 9.41 -20.89 3.46
C ARG A 446 9.24 -22.11 4.37
N VAL A 447 8.30 -23.02 4.08
CA VAL A 447 8.11 -24.29 4.79
C VAL A 447 8.59 -25.50 3.96
N ASP A 448 9.59 -25.28 3.12
CA ASP A 448 10.28 -26.31 2.32
C ASP A 448 9.37 -27.07 1.34
N ARG A 449 8.45 -26.35 0.70
CA ARG A 449 7.65 -26.87 -0.43
C ARG A 449 8.24 -26.41 -1.76
N ASP A 450 8.34 -27.34 -2.70
CA ASP A 450 8.76 -27.06 -4.08
C ASP A 450 7.61 -26.47 -4.90
N VAL A 451 7.45 -25.15 -4.85
CA VAL A 451 6.39 -24.42 -5.56
C VAL A 451 7.02 -23.43 -6.55
N GLN A 452 6.67 -23.55 -7.83
CA GLN A 452 7.12 -22.66 -8.90
C GLN A 452 5.93 -21.86 -9.46
N ALA A 453 5.95 -20.54 -9.32
CA ALA A 453 4.96 -19.67 -9.96
C ALA A 453 5.33 -19.35 -11.42
N LEU A 454 4.33 -19.37 -12.29
CA LEU A 454 4.32 -18.84 -13.64
C LEU A 454 3.31 -17.69 -13.68
N ARG A 455 3.80 -16.51 -14.06
CA ARG A 455 2.97 -15.32 -14.16
C ARG A 455 2.50 -15.14 -15.60
N THR A 456 1.21 -14.90 -15.75
CA THR A 456 0.56 -14.62 -17.02
C THR A 456 0.14 -13.15 -17.05
N GLY A 457 -0.03 -12.58 -18.23
CA GLY A 457 -0.52 -11.22 -18.36
C GLY A 457 -0.93 -10.91 -19.79
N THR A 458 -1.67 -9.82 -19.94
CA THR A 458 -2.22 -9.36 -21.22
C THR A 458 -1.39 -8.22 -21.82
N GLY A 459 -0.15 -8.00 -21.36
CA GLY A 459 0.65 -6.81 -21.67
C GLY A 459 1.74 -7.01 -22.74
N ASP A 460 2.23 -5.88 -23.27
CA ASP A 460 3.32 -5.77 -24.28
C ASP A 460 4.74 -6.12 -23.74
N GLY A 461 4.83 -6.86 -22.62
CA GLY A 461 6.10 -7.32 -22.04
C GLY A 461 6.53 -8.70 -22.54
N PRO A 462 7.65 -9.26 -22.05
CA PRO A 462 8.02 -10.67 -22.26
C PRO A 462 7.12 -11.60 -21.43
N GLU A 463 5.82 -11.37 -21.45
CA GLU A 463 4.82 -12.18 -20.76
C GLU A 463 4.37 -13.31 -21.70
N ILE A 464 4.14 -14.49 -21.13
CA ILE A 464 3.61 -15.64 -21.85
C ILE A 464 2.09 -15.66 -21.68
N THR A 465 1.37 -16.10 -22.71
CA THR A 465 -0.08 -16.30 -22.63
C THR A 465 -0.41 -17.36 -21.57
N VAL A 466 -1.63 -17.39 -21.04
CA VAL A 466 -2.05 -18.44 -20.08
C VAL A 466 -1.87 -19.83 -20.68
N VAL A 467 -2.17 -19.98 -21.97
CA VAL A 467 -1.96 -21.22 -22.74
C VAL A 467 -0.46 -21.60 -22.80
N ASP A 468 0.44 -20.65 -23.03
CA ASP A 468 1.87 -20.92 -23.07
C ASP A 468 2.46 -21.17 -21.67
N ALA A 469 1.94 -20.51 -20.64
CA ALA A 469 2.25 -20.81 -19.24
C ALA A 469 1.85 -22.24 -18.89
N LEU A 470 0.67 -22.67 -19.31
CA LEU A 470 0.21 -24.04 -19.10
C LEU A 470 1.11 -25.06 -19.81
N ARG A 471 1.42 -24.83 -21.09
CA ARG A 471 2.39 -25.69 -21.82
C ARG A 471 3.78 -25.71 -21.17
N THR A 472 4.20 -24.60 -20.59
CA THR A 472 5.48 -24.48 -19.87
C THR A 472 5.42 -25.24 -18.55
N ALA A 473 4.31 -25.13 -17.81
CA ALA A 473 4.09 -25.86 -16.56
C ALA A 473 4.23 -27.37 -16.77
N LEU A 474 3.61 -27.91 -17.81
CA LEU A 474 3.71 -29.33 -18.20
C LEU A 474 5.14 -29.78 -18.55
N ARG A 475 6.08 -28.85 -18.78
CA ARG A 475 7.51 -29.15 -19.02
C ARG A 475 8.38 -28.98 -17.79
N LEU A 476 7.89 -28.24 -16.78
CA LEU A 476 8.63 -27.99 -15.54
C LEU A 476 8.61 -29.17 -14.58
N GLY A 477 7.92 -30.25 -14.94
CA GLY A 477 7.96 -31.54 -14.26
C GLY A 477 6.55 -32.05 -13.93
N ASP A 478 6.48 -33.35 -13.70
CA ASP A 478 5.24 -34.03 -13.31
C ASP A 478 5.00 -33.80 -11.81
N GLY A 479 3.87 -33.20 -11.47
CA GLY A 479 3.59 -32.71 -10.12
C GLY A 479 2.13 -32.33 -9.93
N ALA A 480 1.87 -31.36 -9.06
CA ALA A 480 0.58 -30.68 -8.98
C ALA A 480 0.57 -29.44 -9.89
N LEU A 481 -0.55 -29.22 -10.57
CA LEU A 481 -0.80 -28.02 -11.33
C LEU A 481 -1.90 -27.21 -10.64
N VAL A 482 -1.61 -25.96 -10.33
CA VAL A 482 -2.55 -25.04 -9.69
C VAL A 482 -2.82 -23.86 -10.62
N VAL A 483 -4.09 -23.65 -10.98
CA VAL A 483 -4.50 -22.54 -11.84
C VAL A 483 -5.33 -21.55 -11.01
N GLY A 484 -4.79 -20.34 -10.82
CA GLY A 484 -5.41 -19.31 -9.98
C GLY A 484 -6.86 -19.03 -10.36
N GLU A 485 -7.15 -18.90 -11.65
CA GLU A 485 -8.52 -18.85 -12.16
C GLU A 485 -8.61 -19.33 -13.62
N ILE A 486 -9.61 -20.17 -13.91
CA ILE A 486 -9.95 -20.65 -15.24
C ILE A 486 -11.07 -19.75 -15.80
N ARG A 487 -10.75 -18.98 -16.85
CA ARG A 487 -11.60 -17.95 -17.47
C ARG A 487 -11.77 -18.10 -18.98
N GLY A 488 -10.88 -18.79 -19.69
CA GLY A 488 -10.79 -18.72 -21.14
C GLY A 488 -10.13 -19.92 -21.82
N GLU A 489 -9.34 -19.62 -22.86
CA GLU A 489 -8.75 -20.59 -23.79
C GLU A 489 -7.84 -21.65 -23.13
N GLU A 490 -7.34 -21.37 -21.93
CA GLU A 490 -6.55 -22.33 -21.17
C GLU A 490 -7.32 -23.58 -20.75
N ALA A 491 -8.66 -23.53 -20.69
CA ALA A 491 -9.48 -24.65 -20.24
C ALA A 491 -9.34 -25.88 -21.14
N GLN A 492 -9.35 -25.72 -22.47
CA GLN A 492 -9.20 -26.85 -23.40
C GLN A 492 -7.86 -27.55 -23.20
N VAL A 493 -6.78 -26.79 -23.09
CA VAL A 493 -5.43 -27.31 -22.89
C VAL A 493 -5.29 -27.95 -21.51
N LEU A 494 -5.95 -27.40 -20.48
CA LEU A 494 -5.95 -27.95 -19.12
C LEU A 494 -6.61 -29.32 -19.10
N TYR A 495 -7.82 -29.42 -19.67
CA TYR A 495 -8.56 -30.68 -19.72
C TYR A 495 -7.90 -31.71 -20.63
N GLU A 496 -7.26 -31.29 -21.73
CA GLU A 496 -6.42 -32.19 -22.53
C GLU A 496 -5.27 -32.76 -21.69
N ALA A 497 -4.56 -31.90 -20.94
CA ALA A 497 -3.47 -32.30 -20.06
C ALA A 497 -3.91 -33.24 -18.93
N MET A 498 -5.06 -32.97 -18.31
CA MET A 498 -5.66 -33.82 -17.27
C MET A 498 -5.96 -35.23 -17.81
N ARG A 499 -6.54 -35.32 -19.01
CA ARG A 499 -6.90 -36.62 -19.63
C ARG A 499 -5.70 -37.49 -19.99
N VAL A 500 -4.61 -36.88 -20.44
CA VAL A 500 -3.38 -37.63 -20.80
C VAL A 500 -2.49 -37.91 -19.58
N GLY A 501 -2.89 -37.45 -18.38
CA GLY A 501 -2.13 -37.62 -17.14
C GLY A 501 -0.81 -36.82 -17.13
N ALA A 502 -0.74 -35.71 -17.87
CA ALA A 502 0.49 -34.90 -17.99
C ALA A 502 0.88 -34.20 -16.68
N ASN A 503 0.01 -34.22 -15.66
CA ASN A 503 0.35 -33.88 -14.28
C ASN A 503 0.04 -35.12 -13.43
N ALA A 504 1.07 -35.89 -13.08
CA ALA A 504 0.92 -37.21 -12.46
C ALA A 504 0.31 -37.20 -11.04
N ASN A 505 0.03 -36.02 -10.46
CA ASN A 505 -0.53 -35.87 -9.12
C ASN A 505 -1.87 -35.11 -9.19
N ALA A 506 -1.95 -33.88 -8.66
CA ALA A 506 -3.20 -33.15 -8.46
C ALA A 506 -3.39 -32.00 -9.46
N VAL A 507 -4.64 -31.69 -9.82
CA VAL A 507 -4.99 -30.44 -10.49
C VAL A 507 -5.96 -29.67 -9.62
N LEU A 508 -5.60 -28.44 -9.26
CA LEU A 508 -6.44 -27.55 -8.49
C LEU A 508 -6.67 -26.25 -9.27
N GLY A 509 -7.88 -25.70 -9.21
CA GLY A 509 -8.08 -24.37 -9.80
C GLY A 509 -9.35 -23.71 -9.35
N THR A 510 -9.46 -22.39 -9.54
CA THR A 510 -10.72 -21.68 -9.29
C THR A 510 -11.48 -21.43 -10.58
N ILE A 511 -12.80 -21.38 -10.48
CA ILE A 511 -13.69 -21.04 -11.59
C ILE A 511 -14.92 -20.30 -11.06
N HIS A 512 -15.50 -19.43 -11.87
CA HIS A 512 -16.78 -18.81 -11.53
C HIS A 512 -17.92 -19.80 -11.82
N GLY A 513 -18.81 -20.01 -10.86
CA GLY A 513 -19.94 -20.92 -10.99
C GLY A 513 -20.61 -21.15 -9.64
N ASP A 514 -21.83 -21.68 -9.63
CA ASP A 514 -22.55 -22.03 -8.42
C ASP A 514 -22.98 -23.51 -8.43
N GLY A 515 -22.12 -24.39 -7.90
CA GLY A 515 -22.30 -25.84 -7.99
C GLY A 515 -21.75 -26.46 -9.27
N ALA A 516 -21.70 -27.78 -9.28
CA ALA A 516 -21.09 -28.57 -10.35
C ALA A 516 -21.80 -28.43 -11.70
N ALA A 517 -23.14 -28.33 -11.70
CA ALA A 517 -23.92 -28.17 -12.94
C ALA A 517 -23.58 -26.84 -13.67
N ASP A 518 -23.49 -25.74 -12.92
CA ASP A 518 -23.12 -24.43 -13.47
C ASP A 518 -21.67 -24.41 -13.95
N VAL A 519 -20.77 -25.04 -13.19
CA VAL A 519 -19.36 -25.19 -13.59
C VAL A 519 -19.23 -26.04 -14.85
N TYR A 520 -20.00 -27.11 -14.96
CA TYR A 520 -20.05 -27.96 -16.15
C TYR A 520 -20.52 -27.17 -17.37
N GLU A 521 -21.62 -26.43 -17.27
CA GLU A 521 -22.11 -25.59 -18.37
C GLU A 521 -21.06 -24.56 -18.80
N ARG A 522 -20.41 -23.91 -17.83
CA ARG A 522 -19.34 -22.95 -18.13
C ARG A 522 -18.15 -23.61 -18.84
N VAL A 523 -17.68 -24.75 -18.34
CA VAL A 523 -16.51 -25.43 -18.92
C VAL A 523 -16.84 -25.99 -20.31
N VAL A 524 -17.99 -26.62 -20.47
CA VAL A 524 -18.36 -27.34 -21.69
C VAL A 524 -18.92 -26.40 -22.75
N SER A 525 -19.87 -25.55 -22.38
CA SER A 525 -20.55 -24.66 -23.33
C SER A 525 -19.80 -23.34 -23.54
N ASP A 526 -19.41 -22.64 -22.46
CA ASP A 526 -18.80 -21.31 -22.60
C ASP A 526 -17.31 -21.39 -23.02
N LEU A 527 -16.58 -22.38 -22.48
CA LEU A 527 -15.14 -22.57 -22.72
C LEU A 527 -14.83 -23.66 -23.77
N ASP A 528 -15.87 -24.21 -24.40
CA ASP A 528 -15.78 -25.17 -25.51
C ASP A 528 -14.92 -26.41 -25.18
N VAL A 529 -14.98 -26.90 -23.94
CA VAL A 529 -14.33 -28.16 -23.54
C VAL A 529 -15.26 -29.33 -23.89
N PRO A 530 -14.77 -30.41 -24.53
CA PRO A 530 -15.62 -31.55 -24.85
C PRO A 530 -16.26 -32.15 -23.58
N PRO A 531 -17.58 -32.47 -23.57
CA PRO A 531 -18.29 -33.03 -22.42
C PRO A 531 -17.57 -34.20 -21.72
N SER A 532 -17.04 -35.13 -22.52
CA SER A 532 -16.31 -36.30 -22.01
C SER A 532 -14.96 -35.98 -21.37
N SER A 533 -14.46 -34.75 -21.52
CA SER A 533 -13.24 -34.33 -20.84
C SER A 533 -13.52 -33.83 -19.43
N PHE A 534 -14.75 -33.40 -19.13
CA PHE A 534 -15.12 -32.94 -17.79
C PHE A 534 -15.02 -34.07 -16.74
N SER A 535 -15.10 -35.34 -17.15
CA SER A 535 -14.90 -36.50 -16.26
C SER A 535 -13.51 -36.59 -15.64
N ALA A 536 -12.54 -35.79 -16.10
CA ALA A 536 -11.24 -35.66 -15.46
C ALA A 536 -11.27 -34.78 -14.20
N THR A 537 -12.35 -34.04 -13.94
CA THR A 537 -12.59 -33.35 -12.67
C THR A 537 -13.18 -34.34 -11.68
N ASP A 538 -12.62 -34.43 -10.47
CA ASP A 538 -13.13 -35.31 -9.41
C ASP A 538 -14.12 -34.60 -8.49
N LEU A 539 -13.81 -33.35 -8.13
CA LEU A 539 -14.56 -32.55 -7.17
C LEU A 539 -14.88 -31.15 -7.69
N VAL A 540 -16.10 -30.69 -7.42
CA VAL A 540 -16.46 -29.27 -7.45
C VAL A 540 -16.82 -28.82 -6.04
N VAL A 541 -16.08 -27.84 -5.54
CA VAL A 541 -16.22 -27.30 -4.19
C VAL A 541 -16.72 -25.87 -4.28
N THR A 542 -17.95 -25.62 -3.86
CA THR A 542 -18.57 -24.29 -4.01
C THR A 542 -18.54 -23.53 -2.70
N VAL A 543 -17.91 -22.35 -2.70
CA VAL A 543 -17.95 -21.38 -1.59
C VAL A 543 -18.83 -20.20 -1.92
N GLN A 544 -19.53 -19.66 -0.92
CA GLN A 544 -20.42 -18.52 -1.06
C GLN A 544 -20.13 -17.47 0.02
N ALA A 545 -20.48 -16.22 -0.28
CA ALA A 545 -20.44 -15.13 0.69
C ALA A 545 -21.87 -14.76 1.11
N TYR A 546 -22.07 -14.66 2.42
CA TYR A 546 -23.35 -14.34 3.03
C TYR A 546 -23.24 -13.02 3.80
N GLN A 547 -24.29 -12.21 3.74
CA GLN A 547 -24.41 -11.01 4.55
C GLN A 547 -25.05 -11.41 5.89
N THR A 548 -24.34 -11.16 6.99
CA THR A 548 -24.81 -11.34 8.36
C THR A 548 -25.00 -9.97 9.03
N PRO A 549 -25.68 -9.88 10.18
CA PRO A 549 -25.77 -8.64 10.95
C PRO A 549 -24.39 -8.07 11.34
N ASP A 550 -23.41 -8.94 11.57
CA ASP A 550 -22.05 -8.59 11.97
C ASP A 550 -21.09 -8.37 10.78
N GLY A 551 -21.59 -8.42 9.54
CA GLY A 551 -20.80 -8.12 8.34
C GLY A 551 -20.93 -9.17 7.24
N ARG A 552 -19.84 -9.41 6.50
CA ARG A 552 -19.81 -10.38 5.40
C ARG A 552 -19.07 -11.63 5.85
N THR A 553 -19.74 -12.77 5.87
CA THR A 553 -19.12 -14.08 6.14
C THR A 553 -18.98 -14.91 4.87
N ARG A 554 -18.08 -15.89 4.90
CA ARG A 554 -17.87 -16.85 3.81
C ARG A 554 -18.11 -18.24 4.37
N ARG A 555 -18.82 -19.08 3.60
CA ARG A 555 -19.12 -20.47 4.00
C ARG A 555 -18.98 -21.39 2.79
N LEU A 556 -18.57 -22.61 3.05
CA LEU A 556 -18.76 -23.72 2.12
C LEU A 556 -20.26 -23.93 1.92
N SER A 557 -20.67 -24.00 0.66
CA SER A 557 -22.05 -24.32 0.29
C SER A 557 -22.20 -25.81 0.04
N ARG A 558 -21.35 -26.39 -0.83
CA ARG A 558 -21.44 -27.79 -1.24
C ARG A 558 -20.11 -28.34 -1.72
N ILE A 559 -19.97 -29.65 -1.57
CA ILE A 559 -18.91 -30.45 -2.19
C ILE A 559 -19.60 -31.53 -3.00
N GLU A 560 -19.37 -31.55 -4.30
CA GLU A 560 -19.99 -32.48 -5.24
C GLU A 560 -18.89 -33.32 -5.90
N GLU A 561 -19.05 -34.65 -5.89
CA GLU A 561 -18.21 -35.55 -6.69
C GLU A 561 -18.77 -35.65 -8.11
N VAL A 562 -17.86 -35.66 -9.09
CA VAL A 562 -18.20 -35.87 -10.49
C VAL A 562 -18.13 -37.36 -10.78
N VAL A 563 -19.25 -37.93 -11.21
CA VAL A 563 -19.37 -39.37 -11.46
C VAL A 563 -19.75 -39.60 -12.92
N GLU A 564 -18.93 -40.38 -13.63
CA GLU A 564 -19.32 -40.92 -14.93
C GLU A 564 -19.99 -42.29 -14.74
N GLU A 565 -21.22 -42.42 -15.23
CA GLU A 565 -21.96 -43.68 -15.26
C GLU A 565 -22.64 -43.88 -16.62
N ASN A 566 -22.32 -44.98 -17.31
CA ASN A 566 -22.89 -45.31 -18.63
C ASN A 566 -22.73 -44.19 -19.69
N GLY A 567 -21.66 -43.40 -19.60
CA GLY A 567 -21.39 -42.28 -20.50
C GLY A 567 -22.19 -41.00 -20.19
N GLU A 568 -22.90 -40.96 -19.07
CA GLU A 568 -23.57 -39.77 -18.54
C GLU A 568 -22.83 -39.28 -17.30
N LEU A 569 -22.62 -37.97 -17.21
CA LEU A 569 -22.02 -37.31 -16.05
C LEU A 569 -23.12 -36.96 -15.04
N ARG A 570 -22.86 -37.28 -13.78
CA ARG A 570 -23.68 -36.90 -12.63
C ARG A 570 -22.82 -36.15 -11.62
N PHE A 571 -23.47 -35.25 -10.88
CA PHE A 571 -22.84 -34.48 -9.81
C PHE A 571 -23.53 -34.88 -8.52
N GLU A 572 -22.86 -35.68 -7.70
CA GLU A 572 -23.44 -36.26 -6.50
C GLU A 572 -22.96 -35.47 -5.28
N PRO A 573 -23.86 -34.87 -4.49
CA PRO A 573 -23.46 -34.05 -3.36
C PRO A 573 -22.97 -34.92 -2.21
N LEU A 574 -21.72 -34.67 -1.77
CA LEU A 574 -21.13 -35.25 -0.56
C LEU A 574 -21.43 -34.39 0.67
N TYR A 575 -21.50 -33.08 0.47
CA TYR A 575 -21.88 -32.10 1.48
C TYR A 575 -22.85 -31.08 0.88
N GLU A 576 -23.87 -30.70 1.65
CA GLU A 576 -24.92 -29.74 1.25
C GLU A 576 -25.20 -28.73 2.37
N PRO A 577 -25.73 -27.54 2.03
CA PRO A 577 -26.02 -26.53 3.03
C PRO A 577 -27.26 -26.93 3.84
N ILE A 578 -27.08 -27.14 5.16
CA ILE A 578 -28.18 -27.33 6.11
C ILE A 578 -28.08 -26.21 7.15
N GLY A 579 -28.99 -25.23 7.05
CA GLY A 579 -28.85 -23.98 7.81
C GLY A 579 -27.66 -23.16 7.32
N ASP A 580 -26.76 -22.82 8.23
CA ASP A 580 -25.59 -21.97 7.94
C ASP A 580 -24.30 -22.78 7.72
N GLU A 581 -24.37 -24.12 7.72
CA GLU A 581 -23.22 -25.02 7.61
C GLU A 581 -23.39 -26.06 6.51
N ALA A 582 -22.29 -26.41 5.83
CA ALA A 582 -22.24 -27.55 4.93
C ALA A 582 -22.14 -28.85 5.74
N THR A 583 -23.18 -29.67 5.64
CA THR A 583 -23.32 -30.94 6.37
C THR A 583 -23.19 -32.12 5.41
N SER A 584 -22.59 -33.20 5.89
CA SER A 584 -22.46 -34.45 5.14
C SER A 584 -23.82 -35.01 4.72
N THR A 585 -23.93 -35.47 3.48
CA THR A 585 -25.09 -36.23 2.97
C THR A 585 -25.05 -37.71 3.38
N ASP A 586 -24.02 -38.09 4.16
CA ASP A 586 -23.73 -39.43 4.64
C ASP A 586 -23.45 -40.45 3.51
N ARG A 587 -23.29 -39.99 2.26
CA ARG A 587 -22.88 -40.85 1.13
C ARG A 587 -21.51 -41.50 1.37
N ILE A 588 -20.57 -40.76 1.96
CA ILE A 588 -19.24 -41.31 2.31
C ILE A 588 -19.40 -42.38 3.40
N GLY A 589 -20.14 -42.08 4.47
CA GLY A 589 -20.37 -43.02 5.58
C GLY A 589 -21.07 -44.32 5.15
N ARG A 590 -21.97 -44.24 4.17
CA ARG A 590 -22.67 -45.39 3.58
C ARG A 590 -21.86 -46.16 2.52
N GLY A 591 -20.67 -45.69 2.15
CA GLY A 591 -19.86 -46.34 1.11
C GLY A 591 -20.37 -46.08 -0.31
N GLU A 592 -21.14 -45.01 -0.52
CA GLU A 592 -21.78 -44.68 -1.81
C GLU A 592 -20.91 -43.76 -2.68
N SER A 593 -19.90 -43.08 -2.12
CA SER A 593 -19.00 -42.22 -2.90
C SER A 593 -18.07 -43.05 -3.78
N ARG A 594 -18.06 -42.79 -5.09
CA ARG A 594 -17.14 -43.46 -6.01
C ARG A 594 -15.74 -42.90 -5.89
N LEU A 595 -15.62 -41.59 -5.71
CA LEU A 595 -14.34 -40.92 -5.60
C LEU A 595 -13.54 -41.46 -4.41
N VAL A 596 -14.15 -41.62 -3.23
CA VAL A 596 -13.45 -42.18 -2.05
C VAL A 596 -12.88 -43.57 -2.35
N GLY A 597 -13.60 -44.40 -3.10
CA GLY A 597 -13.07 -45.70 -3.53
C GLY A 597 -11.89 -45.57 -4.49
N GLN A 598 -11.87 -44.56 -5.37
CA GLN A 598 -10.78 -44.31 -6.32
C GLN A 598 -9.53 -43.71 -5.67
N LEU A 599 -9.70 -42.92 -4.60
CA LEU A 599 -8.60 -42.31 -3.86
C LEU A 599 -7.86 -43.32 -2.97
N ALA A 600 -8.42 -44.52 -2.77
CA ALA A 600 -7.79 -45.57 -1.97
C ALA A 600 -6.51 -46.07 -2.65
N LYS A 601 -5.41 -46.17 -1.89
CA LYS A 601 -4.20 -46.82 -2.39
C LYS A 601 -4.47 -48.30 -2.67
N PRO A 602 -3.65 -48.97 -3.49
CA PRO A 602 -3.80 -50.42 -3.74
C PRO A 602 -3.77 -51.31 -2.48
N THR A 603 -3.30 -50.79 -1.35
CA THR A 603 -3.21 -51.48 -0.05
C THR A 603 -4.27 -51.01 0.96
N GLU A 604 -5.13 -50.08 0.58
CA GLU A 604 -6.16 -49.48 1.43
C GLU A 604 -7.54 -49.91 0.93
N GLU A 605 -8.44 -50.22 1.85
CA GLU A 605 -9.86 -50.41 1.57
C GLU A 605 -10.60 -49.07 1.73
N TYR A 606 -11.84 -49.00 1.22
CA TYR A 606 -12.70 -47.81 1.38
C TYR A 606 -12.80 -47.35 2.85
N ALA A 607 -12.97 -48.31 3.76
CA ALA A 607 -13.11 -48.04 5.19
C ALA A 607 -11.83 -47.45 5.81
N ASP A 608 -10.65 -47.76 5.27
CA ASP A 608 -9.39 -47.18 5.74
C ASP A 608 -9.33 -45.69 5.41
N LEU A 609 -9.85 -45.29 4.25
CA LEU A 609 -9.95 -43.87 3.87
C LEU A 609 -10.97 -43.13 4.73
N VAL A 610 -12.11 -43.73 5.04
CA VAL A 610 -13.09 -43.13 5.97
C VAL A 610 -12.46 -42.93 7.35
N ALA A 611 -11.74 -43.93 7.86
CA ALA A 611 -11.02 -43.82 9.13
C ALA A 611 -9.91 -42.76 9.09
N LEU A 612 -9.22 -42.60 7.95
CA LEU A 612 -8.23 -41.54 7.75
C LEU A 612 -8.88 -40.15 7.77
N VAL A 613 -10.03 -39.98 7.11
CA VAL A 613 -10.80 -38.72 7.13
C VAL A 613 -11.24 -38.41 8.56
N ASP A 614 -11.71 -39.39 9.32
CA ASP A 614 -12.10 -39.19 10.73
C ASP A 614 -10.92 -38.81 11.63
N ALA A 615 -9.76 -39.46 11.45
CA ALA A 615 -8.55 -39.10 12.17
C ALA A 615 -8.08 -37.68 11.83
N ARG A 616 -8.18 -37.31 10.54
CA ARG A 616 -7.86 -35.96 10.05
C ARG A 616 -8.82 -34.92 10.62
N ARG A 617 -10.11 -35.23 10.71
CA ARG A 617 -11.15 -34.38 11.33
C ARG A 617 -10.81 -34.05 12.77
N GLN A 618 -10.44 -35.05 13.56
CA GLN A 618 -10.05 -34.82 14.96
C GLN A 618 -8.83 -33.92 15.05
N SER A 619 -7.77 -34.23 14.29
CA SER A 619 -6.54 -33.42 14.30
C SER A 619 -6.76 -31.97 13.89
N LEU A 620 -7.56 -31.71 12.86
CA LEU A 620 -7.86 -30.34 12.41
C LEU A 620 -8.72 -29.57 13.41
N ALA A 621 -9.69 -30.25 14.03
CA ALA A 621 -10.53 -29.65 15.07
C ALA A 621 -9.69 -29.27 16.30
N ASP A 622 -8.76 -30.13 16.72
CA ASP A 622 -7.87 -29.86 17.85
C ASP A 622 -6.97 -28.64 17.56
N LEU A 623 -6.35 -28.57 16.38
CA LEU A 623 -5.54 -27.42 15.97
C LEU A 623 -6.34 -26.10 15.96
N ALA A 624 -7.57 -26.14 15.45
CA ALA A 624 -8.45 -24.97 15.42
C ALA A 624 -8.86 -24.53 16.83
N ALA A 625 -9.19 -25.48 17.71
CA ALA A 625 -9.56 -25.20 19.10
C ALA A 625 -8.40 -24.64 19.92
N ASP A 626 -7.18 -25.10 19.65
CA ASP A 626 -5.95 -24.63 20.30
C ASP A 626 -5.44 -23.29 19.72
N GLY A 627 -6.11 -22.74 18.70
CA GLY A 627 -5.71 -21.50 18.03
C GLY A 627 -4.45 -21.64 17.16
N THR A 628 -4.01 -22.87 16.88
CA THR A 628 -2.87 -23.16 16.01
C THR A 628 -3.31 -23.07 14.54
N THR A 629 -3.43 -21.83 14.05
CA THR A 629 -3.96 -21.51 12.72
C THR A 629 -2.91 -20.95 11.76
N ASP A 630 -1.73 -20.59 12.26
CA ASP A 630 -0.64 -20.02 11.45
C ASP A 630 -0.06 -21.07 10.47
N PRO A 631 0.21 -20.70 9.21
CA PRO A 631 0.80 -21.58 8.20
C PRO A 631 2.06 -22.34 8.63
N ARG A 632 2.98 -21.71 9.36
CA ARG A 632 4.23 -22.36 9.78
C ARG A 632 3.94 -23.39 10.85
N GLU A 633 3.13 -23.03 11.84
CA GLU A 633 2.76 -23.95 12.93
C GLU A 633 1.98 -25.15 12.40
N VAL A 634 1.03 -24.91 11.49
CA VAL A 634 0.24 -25.96 10.84
C VAL A 634 1.13 -26.83 9.94
N ALA A 635 2.05 -26.26 9.17
CA ALA A 635 2.99 -27.03 8.36
C ALA A 635 3.89 -27.94 9.22
N VAL A 636 4.34 -27.47 10.39
CA VAL A 636 5.08 -28.28 11.36
C VAL A 636 4.21 -29.41 11.91
N ALA A 637 2.95 -29.13 12.27
CA ALA A 637 2.01 -30.16 12.68
C ALA A 637 1.81 -31.22 11.57
N TYR A 638 1.81 -30.80 10.31
CA TYR A 638 1.63 -31.67 9.16
C TYR A 638 2.87 -32.52 8.85
N GLY A 639 4.07 -32.03 9.12
CA GLY A 639 5.31 -32.80 8.96
C GLY A 639 5.34 -34.09 9.79
N ASN A 640 4.54 -34.17 10.86
CA ASN A 640 4.39 -35.37 11.69
C ASN A 640 3.32 -36.35 11.17
N ARG A 641 2.58 -36.01 10.09
CA ARG A 641 1.61 -36.90 9.43
C ARG A 641 2.36 -38.03 8.72
N GLY A 642 2.75 -39.05 9.47
CA GLY A 642 3.43 -40.25 8.96
C GLY A 642 4.39 -40.93 9.94
N THR A 643 4.77 -40.29 11.04
CA THR A 643 5.79 -40.83 11.98
C THR A 643 5.21 -41.41 13.28
N GLY A 644 3.93 -41.21 13.58
CA GLY A 644 3.29 -41.73 14.80
C GLY A 644 3.86 -41.15 16.10
N GLN A 645 4.58 -40.03 16.03
CA GLN A 645 5.24 -39.40 17.17
C GLN A 645 4.52 -38.09 17.57
N PRO A 646 4.27 -37.83 18.86
CA PRO A 646 3.67 -36.56 19.29
C PRO A 646 4.59 -35.39 18.93
N ALA A 647 3.97 -34.25 18.59
CA ALA A 647 4.65 -33.02 18.20
C ALA A 647 5.64 -32.57 19.28
N ASN A 648 6.94 -32.79 19.05
CA ASN A 648 7.97 -32.12 19.84
C ASN A 648 8.11 -30.69 19.30
N ARG A 649 7.69 -29.71 20.11
CA ARG A 649 7.93 -28.29 19.85
C ARG A 649 9.43 -28.06 19.61
N PRO A 650 9.84 -27.47 18.48
CA PRO A 650 11.20 -26.96 18.36
C PRO A 650 11.33 -25.79 19.34
N THR A 651 12.31 -25.88 20.24
CA THR A 651 12.83 -24.69 20.92
C THR A 651 13.31 -23.71 19.86
N ALA A 652 12.92 -22.43 19.98
CA ALA A 652 13.31 -21.34 19.11
C ALA A 652 14.80 -21.44 18.71
N VAL A 653 15.05 -21.91 17.50
CA VAL A 653 16.35 -21.80 16.86
C VAL A 653 16.34 -20.42 16.22
N GLY A 654 17.18 -19.53 16.73
CA GLY A 654 17.36 -18.20 16.18
C GLY A 654 17.71 -18.25 14.70
N ASP A 655 17.19 -17.29 13.95
CA ASP A 655 17.55 -17.03 12.55
C ASP A 655 19.07 -17.04 12.38
N PRO A 656 19.63 -17.87 11.49
CA PRO A 656 21.01 -17.75 11.06
C PRO A 656 21.13 -16.91 9.77
N TRP A 657 20.24 -15.93 9.55
CA TRP A 657 20.33 -14.98 8.43
C TRP A 657 19.91 -13.57 8.82
#